data_AF-A0A7X6K0E7-F1
#
_entry.id   AF-A0A7X6K0E7-F1
#
_cell.length_a   1.000
_cell.length_b   1.000
_cell.length_c   1.000
_cell.angle_alpha   90.00
_cell.angle_beta   90.00
_cell.angle_gamma   90.00
#
_symmetry.space_group_name_H-M   'P 1'
#
loop_
_entity.id
_entity.type
_entity.pdbx_description
1 polymer ?
#
loop_
_entity_poly.entity_id
_entity_poly.type
_entity_poly.pdbx_seq_one_letter_code
_entity_poly.pdbx_strand_id
1 'polypeptide(L)'
;MSFASNPLYSLQWHFNLIGDIEAVWADYSGYGVVVAVYDDGVEQTHADLDGNYDESLELPYDDGDPNSQFDGHGTACAGIIAAENNGEGGIGVAWGATITSVDFLEDVQVGPYLLQSFYDMANYDIVSNSWGTYGFSSSVDISNPGWAQDEAIAVGIAVATGRGGLGTIIVKAAGNDALTDNPSAQNDHLNVPHEVISVAATDINGDTMNYSNWGVNLLIAAPAASVTTDLTGSAGYDPGDYTDSFGGTSAATPVVSGVIALMLEANPDLGWRDVQQILAMSASHTGSAFGSGAAGFEDGAWFSNGAGTWNGGGLTYHINYGYGMIDALAAVRLAEVWSIIHGPAQTTANMDFYLEEFASSTVSLALNDFSTITHTLNVTTDIDIEYLYVQVDLTHNYSGALTIVLVAPDGTEFELMDGNGAGATFNGYTFGVAAALGMSSLGQWTLSITDTDGFGDFGTLTGFTLAFNGETPDNNDVYTFTDDYVTYAAFEAARGSIADLNGGVDWLNFAAVTTGVFVDLVDSFAFGGSGPVAIAGVFENVATGDGNDTIHGNSLGNMILLGRGDDYVEGLEGNDTIDGGAGNDTLIDGTGDDSVYGGAGDDVLYNTSGSDTYDGGDGFDTMFVDVSSVAAGTYILEVNFVTGYIGRLGNPILSDTIVNIEALDFIGSVNVVMTGDANDNWVRTGSGHDSIRSGAGDDTVHGGAGSDTIWGEAGNDLLEGGDGNDVLHGQRGEDHLIGGSGRDWLFGYAEDDRLEGGDDGDRLYGMPGHDWLDGGDGRDWLFGNGGRDTIHGGGDNDQVYGLAGHDVLFGDAGNDRVFGGGGNDTLDGGAGNDTLTGDIGADVFVFGEGLDVITDFKNDVDEIHLDDAMWGGGLTVAQVISAFGSVVGGNTVLDFGGGNTLTINGLTNTSLLLDDIVIV
;
A
#
# COMPACT_ATOMS: atom_id res chain seq x y z
N MET A 1 -5.54 1.21 -18.74
CA MET A 1 -6.73 1.69 -19.48
C MET A 1 -7.84 1.88 -18.46
N SER A 2 -8.81 2.79 -18.62
CA SER A 2 -9.88 2.93 -17.61
C SER A 2 -10.86 1.76 -17.74
N PHE A 3 -11.25 1.09 -16.66
CA PHE A 3 -12.21 -0.04 -16.70
C PHE A 3 -13.54 0.33 -17.38
N ALA A 4 -13.94 1.60 -17.26
CA ALA A 4 -15.13 2.16 -17.92
C ALA A 4 -15.04 2.23 -19.45
N SER A 5 -13.90 1.91 -20.08
CA SER A 5 -13.82 1.77 -21.53
C SER A 5 -14.45 0.48 -22.06
N ASN A 6 -14.60 -0.55 -21.22
CA ASN A 6 -15.28 -1.80 -21.61
C ASN A 6 -16.81 -1.58 -21.59
N PRO A 7 -17.51 -1.71 -22.73
CA PRO A 7 -18.90 -1.28 -22.88
C PRO A 7 -19.91 -2.01 -21.98
N LEU A 8 -19.60 -3.23 -21.53
CA LEU A 8 -20.49 -4.06 -20.70
C LEU A 8 -20.15 -4.02 -19.21
N TYR A 9 -19.05 -3.40 -18.80
CA TYR A 9 -18.66 -3.31 -17.38
C TYR A 9 -19.79 -2.80 -16.49
N SER A 10 -20.50 -1.75 -16.93
CA SER A 10 -21.64 -1.18 -16.19
C SER A 10 -22.85 -2.13 -16.03
N LEU A 11 -22.90 -3.25 -16.75
CA LEU A 11 -23.94 -4.27 -16.65
C LEU A 11 -23.51 -5.48 -15.80
N GLN A 12 -22.22 -5.60 -15.50
CA GLN A 12 -21.65 -6.67 -14.67
C GLN A 12 -21.93 -6.42 -13.18
N TRP A 13 -23.18 -6.63 -12.80
CA TRP A 13 -23.68 -6.33 -11.46
C TRP A 13 -22.99 -7.10 -10.34
N HIS A 14 -22.35 -8.24 -10.64
CA HIS A 14 -21.66 -9.09 -9.68
C HIS A 14 -20.52 -8.37 -8.96
N PHE A 15 -19.88 -7.38 -9.60
CA PHE A 15 -18.85 -6.56 -8.97
C PHE A 15 -19.35 -5.77 -7.73
N ASN A 16 -20.65 -5.46 -7.64
CA ASN A 16 -21.18 -4.76 -6.48
C ASN A 16 -21.32 -5.64 -5.22
N LEU A 17 -21.11 -6.95 -5.34
CA LEU A 17 -21.32 -7.92 -4.26
C LEU A 17 -20.01 -8.54 -3.77
N ILE A 18 -18.87 -8.24 -4.40
CA ILE A 18 -17.59 -8.89 -4.11
C ILE A 18 -16.53 -7.93 -3.55
N GLY A 19 -16.95 -6.92 -2.80
CA GLY A 19 -16.05 -5.86 -2.30
C GLY A 19 -15.69 -4.83 -3.37
N ASP A 20 -14.82 -3.87 -3.03
CA ASP A 20 -14.35 -2.83 -3.96
C ASP A 20 -13.29 -3.40 -4.92
N ILE A 21 -13.77 -4.00 -6.00
CA ILE A 21 -12.90 -4.61 -7.01
C ILE A 21 -12.01 -3.58 -7.73
N GLU A 22 -12.43 -2.31 -7.84
CA GLU A 22 -11.62 -1.29 -8.51
C GLU A 22 -10.38 -0.94 -7.67
N ALA A 23 -10.50 -0.94 -6.34
CA ALA A 23 -9.37 -0.80 -5.43
C ALA A 23 -8.38 -1.96 -5.58
N VAL A 24 -8.87 -3.19 -5.72
CA VAL A 24 -8.01 -4.36 -5.98
C VAL A 24 -7.31 -4.23 -7.34
N TRP A 25 -8.02 -3.81 -8.39
CA TRP A 25 -7.44 -3.63 -9.73
C TRP A 25 -6.44 -2.48 -9.87
N ALA A 26 -6.34 -1.60 -8.89
CA ALA A 26 -5.25 -0.64 -8.82
C ALA A 26 -3.90 -1.34 -8.58
N ASP A 27 -3.94 -2.48 -7.89
CA ASP A 27 -2.76 -3.21 -7.43
C ASP A 27 -2.53 -4.52 -8.21
N TYR A 28 -3.61 -5.28 -8.46
CA TYR A 28 -3.57 -6.65 -8.98
C TYR A 28 -4.61 -6.90 -10.07
N SER A 29 -4.24 -7.67 -11.09
CA SER A 29 -5.11 -8.02 -12.23
C SER A 29 -5.28 -9.53 -12.44
N GLY A 30 -4.62 -10.36 -11.65
CA GLY A 30 -4.41 -11.79 -11.82
C GLY A 30 -3.17 -12.14 -12.63
N TYR A 31 -2.29 -11.17 -12.90
CA TYR A 31 -1.16 -11.37 -13.81
C TYR A 31 -0.20 -12.46 -13.32
N GLY A 32 0.23 -13.31 -14.26
CA GLY A 32 1.16 -14.39 -13.97
C GLY A 32 0.53 -15.65 -13.37
N VAL A 33 -0.79 -15.66 -13.13
CA VAL A 33 -1.52 -16.84 -12.64
C VAL A 33 -2.23 -17.54 -13.79
N VAL A 34 -2.18 -18.88 -13.79
CA VAL A 34 -2.80 -19.73 -14.82
C VAL A 34 -4.07 -20.41 -14.32
N VAL A 35 -5.19 -20.12 -14.98
CA VAL A 35 -6.49 -20.73 -14.69
C VAL A 35 -6.92 -21.66 -15.82
N ALA A 36 -7.08 -22.95 -15.52
CA ALA A 36 -7.65 -23.91 -16.46
C ALA A 36 -9.17 -24.03 -16.27
N VAL A 37 -9.92 -23.86 -17.36
CA VAL A 37 -11.37 -24.02 -17.40
C VAL A 37 -11.68 -25.44 -17.86
N TYR A 38 -12.13 -26.30 -16.94
CA TYR A 38 -12.55 -27.67 -17.24
C TYR A 38 -14.05 -27.66 -17.52
N ASP A 39 -14.43 -27.63 -18.80
CA ASP A 39 -15.81 -27.41 -19.22
C ASP A 39 -16.10 -27.97 -20.63
N ASP A 40 -16.93 -27.35 -21.46
CA ASP A 40 -17.27 -27.75 -22.84
C ASP A 40 -16.37 -27.11 -23.93
N GLY A 41 -15.20 -26.60 -23.51
CA GLY A 41 -14.25 -25.86 -24.34
C GLY A 41 -14.35 -24.33 -24.20
N VAL A 42 -13.31 -23.62 -24.65
CA VAL A 42 -13.23 -22.15 -24.62
C VAL A 42 -12.88 -21.62 -26.01
N GLU A 43 -13.66 -20.67 -26.53
CA GLU A 43 -13.36 -20.04 -27.81
C GLU A 43 -12.09 -19.18 -27.73
N GLN A 44 -10.94 -19.79 -28.02
CA GLN A 44 -9.63 -19.14 -27.96
C GLN A 44 -9.49 -17.90 -28.87
N THR A 45 -10.33 -17.76 -29.89
CA THR A 45 -10.32 -16.60 -30.80
C THR A 45 -11.29 -15.48 -30.41
N HIS A 46 -11.98 -15.61 -29.27
CA HIS A 46 -12.88 -14.58 -28.80
C HIS A 46 -12.09 -13.30 -28.48
N ALA A 47 -12.51 -12.14 -29.00
CA ALA A 47 -11.72 -10.89 -28.91
C ALA A 47 -11.54 -10.33 -27.48
N ASP A 48 -12.30 -10.87 -26.54
CA ASP A 48 -12.20 -10.54 -25.11
C ASP A 48 -11.35 -11.57 -24.32
N LEU A 49 -10.86 -12.62 -24.98
CA LEU A 49 -10.12 -13.74 -24.37
C LEU A 49 -8.78 -14.03 -25.08
N ASP A 50 -8.62 -13.66 -26.35
CA ASP A 50 -7.52 -14.11 -27.21
C ASP A 50 -6.13 -13.61 -26.79
N GLY A 51 -6.07 -12.48 -26.08
CA GLY A 51 -4.85 -11.97 -25.47
C GLY A 51 -4.46 -12.70 -24.17
N ASN A 52 -5.42 -13.32 -23.49
CA ASN A 52 -5.22 -14.05 -22.24
C ASN A 52 -5.18 -15.58 -22.41
N TYR A 53 -5.62 -16.11 -23.55
CA TYR A 53 -5.65 -17.54 -23.83
C TYR A 53 -4.27 -18.09 -24.24
N ASP A 54 -3.83 -19.17 -23.60
CA ASP A 54 -2.59 -19.89 -23.94
C ASP A 54 -2.85 -21.33 -24.41
N GLU A 55 -2.84 -21.52 -25.73
CA GLU A 55 -2.96 -22.83 -26.41
C GLU A 55 -1.83 -23.80 -26.01
N SER A 56 -0.68 -23.31 -25.54
CA SER A 56 0.46 -24.17 -25.20
C SER A 56 0.30 -24.91 -23.87
N LEU A 57 -0.69 -24.51 -23.08
CA LEU A 57 -1.04 -25.10 -21.78
C LEU A 57 -2.16 -26.14 -21.87
N GLU A 58 -2.74 -26.35 -23.05
CA GLU A 58 -3.74 -27.38 -23.31
C GLU A 58 -3.17 -28.78 -23.07
N LEU A 59 -4.04 -29.70 -22.64
CA LEU A 59 -3.64 -31.09 -22.43
C LEU A 59 -3.34 -31.77 -23.78
N PRO A 60 -2.33 -32.64 -23.89
CA PRO A 60 -1.84 -33.17 -25.17
C PRO A 60 -2.80 -34.14 -25.89
N TYR A 61 -3.95 -34.43 -25.29
CA TYR A 61 -4.98 -35.34 -25.78
C TYR A 61 -6.34 -34.65 -25.92
N ASP A 62 -6.36 -33.34 -25.74
CA ASP A 62 -7.48 -32.42 -25.81
C ASP A 62 -7.09 -31.28 -26.77
N ASP A 63 -8.04 -30.60 -27.40
CA ASP A 63 -7.76 -29.42 -28.23
C ASP A 63 -8.35 -28.13 -27.66
N GLY A 64 -8.94 -28.18 -26.45
CA GLY A 64 -9.44 -27.02 -25.70
C GLY A 64 -10.61 -26.26 -26.35
N ASP A 65 -10.87 -26.50 -27.64
CA ASP A 65 -11.80 -25.77 -28.47
C ASP A 65 -13.23 -26.32 -28.32
N PRO A 66 -14.27 -25.47 -28.33
CA PRO A 66 -15.66 -25.90 -28.33
C PRO A 66 -16.00 -26.83 -29.50
N ASN A 67 -16.56 -28.00 -29.18
CA ASN A 67 -16.91 -29.04 -30.15
C ASN A 67 -18.10 -28.69 -31.06
N SER A 68 -18.98 -27.79 -30.58
CA SER A 68 -20.25 -27.50 -31.20
C SER A 68 -20.75 -26.09 -30.91
N GLN A 69 -21.80 -25.74 -31.63
CA GLN A 69 -22.43 -24.43 -31.52
C GLN A 69 -23.25 -24.22 -30.24
N PHE A 70 -23.40 -25.26 -29.43
CA PHE A 70 -24.10 -25.23 -28.15
C PHE A 70 -23.13 -25.26 -26.97
N ASP A 71 -21.83 -25.30 -27.25
CA ASP A 71 -20.76 -25.55 -26.30
C ASP A 71 -20.13 -24.19 -25.93
N GLY A 72 -20.97 -23.31 -25.39
CA GLY A 72 -20.60 -21.94 -25.03
C GLY A 72 -20.35 -21.76 -23.53
N HIS A 73 -20.51 -22.82 -22.73
CA HIS A 73 -20.53 -22.71 -21.28
C HIS A 73 -19.13 -22.43 -20.71
N GLY A 74 -18.10 -23.11 -21.19
CA GLY A 74 -16.70 -22.87 -20.85
C GLY A 74 -16.22 -21.50 -21.30
N THR A 75 -16.62 -21.07 -22.51
CA THR A 75 -16.35 -19.70 -23.01
C THR A 75 -16.93 -18.64 -22.07
N ALA A 76 -18.17 -18.81 -21.60
CA ALA A 76 -18.80 -17.90 -20.65
C ALA A 76 -18.12 -17.91 -19.26
N CYS A 77 -17.68 -19.08 -18.79
CA CYS A 77 -16.90 -19.21 -17.56
C CYS A 77 -15.55 -18.47 -17.67
N ALA A 78 -14.84 -18.64 -18.79
CA ALA A 78 -13.56 -18.00 -19.05
C ALA A 78 -13.67 -16.47 -19.03
N GLY A 79 -14.74 -15.89 -19.60
CA GLY A 79 -14.97 -14.44 -19.56
C GLY A 79 -15.21 -13.86 -18.18
N ILE A 80 -15.84 -14.61 -17.27
CA ILE A 80 -16.00 -14.17 -15.88
C ILE A 80 -14.63 -14.12 -15.18
N ILE A 81 -13.74 -15.07 -15.49
CA ILE A 81 -12.40 -15.13 -14.89
C ILE A 81 -11.51 -14.04 -15.47
N ALA A 82 -11.31 -14.03 -16.79
CA ALA A 82 -10.22 -13.28 -17.43
C ALA A 82 -10.60 -12.63 -18.76
N ALA A 83 -11.83 -12.14 -18.93
CA ALA A 83 -12.11 -11.20 -20.02
C ALA A 83 -11.19 -9.96 -19.90
N GLU A 84 -10.62 -9.52 -21.01
CA GLU A 84 -9.57 -8.51 -21.04
C GLU A 84 -10.07 -7.08 -20.71
N ASN A 85 -9.18 -6.24 -20.18
CA ASN A 85 -9.41 -4.80 -20.08
C ASN A 85 -8.96 -4.06 -21.37
N ASN A 86 -9.57 -4.40 -22.50
CA ASN A 86 -9.10 -3.98 -23.84
C ASN A 86 -10.03 -2.99 -24.57
N GLY A 87 -11.13 -2.58 -23.94
CA GLY A 87 -12.14 -1.68 -24.51
C GLY A 87 -13.20 -2.39 -25.36
N GLU A 88 -13.22 -3.71 -25.35
CA GLU A 88 -14.29 -4.55 -25.88
C GLU A 88 -15.09 -5.15 -24.71
N GLY A 89 -16.27 -5.69 -24.99
CA GLY A 89 -16.99 -6.54 -24.06
C GLY A 89 -17.14 -6.12 -22.61
N GLY A 90 -16.98 -7.13 -21.75
CA GLY A 90 -16.99 -7.01 -20.30
C GLY A 90 -15.57 -6.89 -19.78
N ILE A 91 -15.37 -7.31 -18.55
CA ILE A 91 -14.04 -7.47 -17.95
C ILE A 91 -14.11 -8.64 -16.96
N GLY A 92 -13.07 -9.47 -16.91
CA GLY A 92 -12.97 -10.56 -15.96
C GLY A 92 -12.62 -10.06 -14.57
N VAL A 93 -12.93 -10.84 -13.54
CA VAL A 93 -12.49 -10.56 -12.17
C VAL A 93 -10.96 -10.44 -12.11
N ALA A 94 -10.26 -11.34 -12.79
CA ALA A 94 -8.81 -11.36 -12.98
C ALA A 94 -8.46 -11.15 -14.47
N TRP A 95 -8.76 -9.95 -14.98
CA TRP A 95 -8.61 -9.60 -16.41
C TRP A 95 -7.18 -9.67 -16.95
N GLY A 96 -6.16 -9.81 -16.10
CA GLY A 96 -4.76 -10.03 -16.46
C GLY A 96 -4.28 -11.48 -16.30
N ALA A 97 -5.13 -12.40 -15.82
CA ALA A 97 -4.76 -13.81 -15.67
C ALA A 97 -4.67 -14.53 -17.02
N THR A 98 -3.80 -15.54 -17.08
CA THR A 98 -3.72 -16.44 -18.23
C THR A 98 -4.79 -17.52 -18.08
N ILE A 99 -5.54 -17.77 -19.15
CA ILE A 99 -6.52 -18.86 -19.20
C ILE A 99 -6.11 -19.92 -20.22
N THR A 100 -6.52 -21.16 -19.94
CA THR A 100 -6.46 -22.27 -20.89
C THR A 100 -7.69 -23.15 -20.71
N SER A 101 -7.93 -24.02 -21.68
CA SER A 101 -9.14 -24.85 -21.72
C SER A 101 -8.80 -26.33 -21.56
N VAL A 102 -9.75 -27.04 -20.95
CA VAL A 102 -9.88 -28.48 -21.08
C VAL A 102 -11.32 -28.75 -21.51
N ASP A 103 -11.52 -29.26 -22.72
CA ASP A 103 -12.82 -29.75 -23.21
C ASP A 103 -13.17 -31.06 -22.48
N PHE A 104 -13.64 -30.86 -21.26
CA PHE A 104 -13.91 -31.89 -20.31
C PHE A 104 -15.22 -32.62 -20.61
N LEU A 105 -16.33 -31.90 -20.79
CA LEU A 105 -17.69 -32.49 -20.75
C LEU A 105 -18.02 -33.33 -21.99
N GLU A 106 -17.54 -32.93 -23.17
CA GLU A 106 -17.86 -33.56 -24.45
C GLU A 106 -16.79 -34.57 -24.88
N ASP A 107 -15.54 -34.38 -24.44
CA ASP A 107 -14.40 -35.20 -24.85
C ASP A 107 -13.73 -35.96 -23.71
N VAL A 108 -13.13 -35.29 -22.73
CA VAL A 108 -12.29 -35.97 -21.73
C VAL A 108 -13.11 -36.87 -20.81
N GLN A 109 -14.29 -36.43 -20.35
CA GLN A 109 -15.14 -37.13 -19.40
C GLN A 109 -15.69 -38.44 -19.96
N VAL A 110 -16.00 -38.46 -21.25
CA VAL A 110 -16.50 -39.64 -21.97
C VAL A 110 -15.38 -40.50 -22.57
N GLY A 111 -14.14 -40.01 -22.51
CA GLY A 111 -12.94 -40.61 -23.09
C GLY A 111 -12.13 -41.51 -22.12
N PRO A 112 -11.03 -42.12 -22.61
CA PRO A 112 -10.15 -42.95 -21.78
C PRO A 112 -9.24 -42.14 -20.85
N TYR A 113 -9.25 -40.80 -20.96
CA TYR A 113 -8.35 -39.89 -20.26
C TYR A 113 -8.97 -39.20 -19.04
N LEU A 114 -10.24 -39.45 -18.71
CA LEU A 114 -10.93 -38.88 -17.53
C LEU A 114 -10.04 -38.87 -16.28
N LEU A 115 -9.57 -40.03 -15.83
CA LEU A 115 -8.74 -40.11 -14.62
C LEU A 115 -7.37 -39.43 -14.80
N GLN A 116 -6.81 -39.44 -16.00
CA GLN A 116 -5.53 -38.76 -16.29
C GLN A 116 -5.69 -37.24 -16.19
N SER A 117 -6.82 -36.68 -16.63
CA SER A 117 -7.08 -35.24 -16.58
C SER A 117 -7.16 -34.68 -15.16
N PHE A 118 -7.62 -35.48 -14.19
CA PHE A 118 -7.57 -35.11 -12.77
C PHE A 118 -6.14 -35.07 -12.24
N TYR A 119 -5.25 -35.98 -12.66
CA TYR A 119 -3.83 -35.87 -12.33
C TYR A 119 -3.19 -34.63 -12.98
N ASP A 120 -3.60 -34.33 -14.21
CA ASP A 120 -3.05 -33.23 -14.98
C ASP A 120 -3.52 -31.85 -14.50
N MET A 121 -4.51 -31.78 -13.59
CA MET A 121 -4.84 -30.55 -12.85
C MET A 121 -3.62 -29.94 -12.17
N ALA A 122 -2.63 -30.76 -11.79
CA ALA A 122 -1.36 -30.33 -11.20
C ALA A 122 -0.54 -29.37 -12.09
N ASN A 123 -0.86 -29.27 -13.38
CA ASN A 123 -0.16 -28.41 -14.32
C ASN A 123 -0.57 -26.93 -14.22
N TYR A 124 -1.62 -26.62 -13.46
CA TYR A 124 -2.23 -25.29 -13.39
C TYR A 124 -2.19 -24.73 -11.98
N ASP A 125 -2.28 -23.40 -11.85
CA ASP A 125 -2.42 -22.77 -10.53
C ASP A 125 -3.83 -22.99 -9.99
N ILE A 126 -4.82 -22.74 -10.84
CA ILE A 126 -6.24 -22.85 -10.49
C ILE A 126 -6.94 -23.70 -11.54
N VAL A 127 -7.86 -24.56 -11.09
CA VAL A 127 -8.76 -25.33 -11.95
C VAL A 127 -10.20 -25.00 -11.60
N SER A 128 -10.93 -24.45 -12.56
CA SER A 128 -12.33 -24.03 -12.42
C SER A 128 -13.26 -25.09 -13.03
N ASN A 129 -14.08 -25.72 -12.18
CA ASN A 129 -14.98 -26.82 -12.57
C ASN A 129 -16.45 -26.40 -12.40
N SER A 130 -17.08 -25.97 -13.50
CA SER A 130 -18.47 -25.47 -13.50
C SER A 130 -19.51 -26.55 -13.86
N TRP A 131 -19.26 -27.80 -13.44
CA TRP A 131 -20.09 -28.97 -13.70
C TRP A 131 -20.30 -29.83 -12.45
N GLY A 132 -21.16 -30.84 -12.53
CA GLY A 132 -21.41 -31.76 -11.43
C GLY A 132 -22.19 -33.02 -11.79
N THR A 133 -22.47 -33.85 -10.79
CA THR A 133 -23.23 -35.10 -10.92
C THR A 133 -24.64 -34.99 -10.33
N TYR A 134 -25.61 -35.69 -10.92
CA TYR A 134 -27.02 -35.61 -10.52
C TYR A 134 -27.43 -36.75 -9.58
N GLY A 135 -27.99 -36.39 -8.42
CA GLY A 135 -28.73 -37.26 -7.52
C GLY A 135 -27.89 -38.10 -6.56
N PHE A 136 -28.32 -38.17 -5.29
CA PHE A 136 -27.65 -38.96 -4.27
C PHE A 136 -27.71 -40.47 -4.53
N SER A 137 -26.55 -41.11 -4.35
CA SER A 137 -26.45 -42.55 -4.21
C SER A 137 -25.45 -42.89 -3.12
N SER A 138 -25.88 -43.69 -2.13
CA SER A 138 -25.01 -44.17 -1.06
C SER A 138 -23.89 -45.12 -1.54
N SER A 139 -23.87 -45.45 -2.84
CA SER A 139 -22.78 -46.19 -3.49
C SER A 139 -21.70 -45.31 -4.09
N VAL A 140 -21.90 -43.99 -4.13
CA VAL A 140 -20.99 -43.00 -4.71
C VAL A 140 -20.33 -42.30 -3.53
N ASP A 141 -19.23 -42.87 -3.07
CA ASP A 141 -18.56 -42.50 -1.82
C ASP A 141 -17.04 -42.55 -2.00
N ILE A 142 -16.35 -41.52 -1.53
CA ILE A 142 -14.91 -41.31 -1.71
C ILE A 142 -14.05 -42.24 -0.85
N SER A 143 -14.60 -42.81 0.23
CA SER A 143 -13.89 -43.78 1.08
C SER A 143 -13.97 -45.22 0.58
N ASN A 144 -14.90 -45.53 -0.32
CA ASN A 144 -15.10 -46.88 -0.83
C ASN A 144 -14.33 -47.12 -2.14
N PRO A 145 -13.61 -48.26 -2.29
CA PRO A 145 -12.90 -48.58 -3.53
C PRO A 145 -13.81 -48.56 -4.76
N GLY A 146 -13.48 -47.68 -5.70
CA GLY A 146 -14.27 -47.43 -6.90
C GLY A 146 -13.85 -46.13 -7.59
N TRP A 147 -14.59 -45.76 -8.62
CA TRP A 147 -14.28 -44.61 -9.47
C TRP A 147 -14.30 -43.27 -8.71
N ALA A 148 -15.26 -43.08 -7.79
CA ALA A 148 -15.35 -41.86 -6.99
C ALA A 148 -14.11 -41.66 -6.08
N GLN A 149 -13.62 -42.75 -5.49
CA GLN A 149 -12.37 -42.74 -4.72
C GLN A 149 -11.14 -42.51 -5.63
N ASP A 150 -11.09 -43.15 -6.80
CA ASP A 150 -9.97 -42.99 -7.73
C ASP A 150 -9.84 -41.52 -8.19
N GLU A 151 -10.96 -40.84 -8.47
CA GLU A 151 -11.00 -39.42 -8.82
C GLU A 151 -10.57 -38.52 -7.64
N ALA A 152 -11.10 -38.75 -6.44
CA ALA A 152 -10.71 -38.00 -5.23
C ALA A 152 -9.20 -38.16 -4.91
N ILE A 153 -8.63 -39.35 -5.13
CA ILE A 153 -7.19 -39.59 -4.98
C ILE A 153 -6.39 -38.79 -6.03
N ALA A 154 -6.87 -38.72 -7.28
CA ALA A 154 -6.20 -37.96 -8.33
C ALA A 154 -6.22 -36.46 -8.03
N VAL A 155 -7.35 -35.93 -7.56
CA VAL A 155 -7.49 -34.55 -7.03
C VAL A 155 -6.49 -34.29 -5.91
N GLY A 156 -6.44 -35.18 -4.90
CA GLY A 156 -5.47 -35.03 -3.79
C GLY A 156 -4.00 -35.05 -4.25
N ILE A 157 -3.68 -35.78 -5.32
CA ILE A 157 -2.34 -35.77 -5.91
C ILE A 157 -2.06 -34.46 -6.66
N ALA A 158 -3.04 -33.90 -7.37
CA ALA A 158 -2.90 -32.60 -8.00
C ALA A 158 -2.64 -31.50 -6.97
N VAL A 159 -3.41 -31.49 -5.89
CA VAL A 159 -3.22 -30.56 -4.77
C VAL A 159 -1.90 -30.81 -4.01
N ALA A 160 -1.39 -32.04 -3.96
CA ALA A 160 -0.10 -32.30 -3.32
C ALA A 160 1.14 -31.93 -4.17
N THR A 161 0.99 -31.84 -5.50
CA THR A 161 2.13 -31.73 -6.43
C THR A 161 2.11 -30.49 -7.31
N GLY A 162 0.95 -29.89 -7.53
CA GLY A 162 0.77 -28.67 -8.29
C GLY A 162 1.50 -27.49 -7.66
N ARG A 163 1.78 -26.47 -8.48
CA ARG A 163 2.46 -25.23 -8.04
C ARG A 163 3.74 -25.48 -7.24
N GLY A 164 4.53 -26.48 -7.64
CA GLY A 164 5.78 -26.84 -6.96
C GLY A 164 5.61 -27.46 -5.55
N GLY A 165 4.40 -27.91 -5.20
CA GLY A 165 4.05 -28.44 -3.88
C GLY A 165 3.21 -27.50 -3.02
N LEU A 166 2.97 -26.25 -3.46
CA LEU A 166 1.98 -25.35 -2.83
C LEU A 166 0.54 -25.87 -3.03
N GLY A 167 0.33 -26.57 -4.16
CA GLY A 167 -0.91 -27.24 -4.51
C GLY A 167 -1.79 -26.44 -5.45
N THR A 168 -2.28 -27.10 -6.49
CA THR A 168 -3.28 -26.54 -7.38
C THR A 168 -4.56 -26.23 -6.60
N ILE A 169 -5.16 -25.08 -6.84
CA ILE A 169 -6.43 -24.69 -6.23
C ILE A 169 -7.57 -25.23 -7.10
N ILE A 170 -8.43 -26.09 -6.53
CA ILE A 170 -9.51 -26.73 -7.28
C ILE A 170 -10.83 -26.14 -6.80
N VAL A 171 -11.52 -25.43 -7.70
CA VAL A 171 -12.79 -24.77 -7.43
C VAL A 171 -13.89 -25.50 -8.19
N LYS A 172 -15.02 -25.77 -7.53
CA LYS A 172 -16.11 -26.55 -8.11
C LYS A 172 -17.48 -26.00 -7.73
N ALA A 173 -18.40 -26.02 -8.71
CA ALA A 173 -19.80 -25.68 -8.51
C ALA A 173 -20.51 -26.64 -7.54
N ALA A 174 -21.26 -26.10 -6.58
CA ALA A 174 -22.05 -26.87 -5.62
C ALA A 174 -23.19 -27.68 -6.27
N GLY A 175 -23.70 -27.23 -7.42
CA GLY A 175 -24.76 -27.86 -8.19
C GLY A 175 -26.09 -27.09 -8.16
N ASN A 176 -26.97 -27.41 -9.12
CA ASN A 176 -28.18 -26.64 -9.45
C ASN A 176 -29.48 -27.42 -9.18
N ASP A 177 -29.47 -28.37 -8.25
CA ASP A 177 -30.54 -29.35 -8.04
C ASP A 177 -31.46 -29.03 -6.86
N ALA A 178 -31.37 -27.83 -6.27
CA ALA A 178 -32.06 -27.56 -5.01
C ALA A 178 -33.61 -27.55 -5.09
N LEU A 179 -34.16 -27.47 -6.31
CA LEU A 179 -35.60 -27.61 -6.57
C LEU A 179 -36.08 -29.06 -6.72
N THR A 180 -35.17 -30.03 -6.67
CA THR A 180 -35.46 -31.46 -6.83
C THR A 180 -35.65 -32.15 -5.47
N ASP A 181 -36.01 -33.44 -5.45
CA ASP A 181 -36.24 -34.21 -4.22
C ASP A 181 -34.95 -34.44 -3.39
N ASN A 182 -33.82 -33.80 -3.73
CA ASN A 182 -32.54 -33.99 -3.04
C ASN A 182 -31.52 -32.85 -3.29
N PRO A 183 -31.60 -31.75 -2.53
CA PRO A 183 -30.90 -30.49 -2.81
C PRO A 183 -29.46 -30.37 -2.27
N SER A 184 -28.82 -31.44 -1.78
CA SER A 184 -27.53 -31.32 -1.09
C SER A 184 -26.31 -31.26 -2.01
N ALA A 185 -25.39 -30.35 -1.71
CA ALA A 185 -24.10 -30.23 -2.38
C ALA A 185 -23.20 -31.47 -2.16
N GLN A 186 -23.43 -32.24 -1.09
CA GLN A 186 -22.72 -33.49 -0.79
C GLN A 186 -23.12 -34.66 -1.71
N ASN A 187 -24.14 -34.47 -2.54
CA ASN A 187 -24.56 -35.50 -3.51
C ASN A 187 -23.52 -35.73 -4.60
N ASP A 188 -22.70 -34.72 -4.88
CA ASP A 188 -21.56 -34.83 -5.77
C ASP A 188 -20.32 -35.23 -4.97
N HIS A 189 -19.74 -36.38 -5.30
CA HIS A 189 -18.59 -36.92 -4.55
C HIS A 189 -17.34 -36.05 -4.64
N LEU A 190 -17.23 -35.14 -5.61
CA LEU A 190 -16.10 -34.20 -5.70
C LEU A 190 -16.33 -32.91 -4.93
N ASN A 191 -17.53 -32.66 -4.39
CA ASN A 191 -17.77 -31.55 -3.45
C ASN A 191 -17.49 -31.95 -1.98
N VAL A 192 -17.12 -33.22 -1.73
CA VAL A 192 -16.85 -33.78 -0.39
C VAL A 192 -15.36 -33.71 0.01
N PRO A 193 -14.37 -33.89 -0.88
CA PRO A 193 -12.97 -33.80 -0.51
C PRO A 193 -12.59 -32.39 -0.02
N HIS A 194 -11.77 -32.34 1.03
CA HIS A 194 -11.17 -31.12 1.59
C HIS A 194 -10.41 -30.32 0.53
N GLU A 195 -9.81 -31.01 -0.43
CA GLU A 195 -9.01 -30.41 -1.50
C GLU A 195 -9.84 -29.57 -2.50
N VAL A 196 -11.18 -29.60 -2.42
CA VAL A 196 -12.07 -28.93 -3.37
C VAL A 196 -12.89 -27.83 -2.71
N ILE A 197 -12.80 -26.62 -3.27
CA ILE A 197 -13.61 -25.47 -2.88
C ILE A 197 -14.98 -25.59 -3.52
N SER A 198 -16.01 -25.88 -2.73
CA SER A 198 -17.40 -25.96 -3.19
C SER A 198 -18.09 -24.58 -3.12
N VAL A 199 -18.61 -24.13 -4.27
CA VAL A 199 -19.15 -22.76 -4.45
C VAL A 199 -20.65 -22.75 -4.67
N ALA A 200 -21.38 -22.04 -3.82
CA ALA A 200 -22.82 -21.76 -3.95
C ALA A 200 -23.10 -20.44 -4.70
N ALA A 201 -24.36 -20.28 -5.15
CA ALA A 201 -24.79 -19.16 -5.97
C ALA A 201 -25.81 -18.25 -5.29
N THR A 202 -25.57 -16.95 -5.41
CA THR A 202 -26.49 -15.89 -4.98
C THR A 202 -27.05 -15.09 -6.17
N ASP A 203 -28.17 -14.40 -5.92
CA ASP A 203 -28.78 -13.45 -6.84
C ASP A 203 -28.15 -12.05 -6.71
N ILE A 204 -28.67 -11.10 -7.50
CA ILE A 204 -28.21 -9.70 -7.50
C ILE A 204 -28.40 -8.95 -6.17
N ASN A 205 -29.20 -9.48 -5.25
CA ASN A 205 -29.41 -8.92 -3.91
C ASN A 205 -28.57 -9.63 -2.84
N GLY A 206 -27.79 -10.64 -3.23
CA GLY A 206 -27.04 -11.49 -2.31
C GLY A 206 -27.86 -12.61 -1.66
N ASP A 207 -29.10 -12.83 -2.10
CA ASP A 207 -29.95 -13.90 -1.60
C ASP A 207 -29.63 -15.22 -2.32
N THR A 208 -29.72 -16.36 -1.62
CA THR A 208 -29.44 -17.67 -2.22
C THR A 208 -30.40 -17.96 -3.38
N MET A 209 -29.86 -18.48 -4.48
CA MET A 209 -30.67 -18.89 -5.61
C MET A 209 -31.42 -20.18 -5.30
N ASN A 210 -32.65 -20.30 -5.82
CA ASN A 210 -33.52 -21.46 -5.57
C ASN A 210 -33.00 -22.80 -6.10
N TYR A 211 -32.04 -22.76 -7.03
CA TYR A 211 -31.39 -23.93 -7.58
C TYR A 211 -30.10 -24.29 -6.84
N SER A 212 -29.51 -23.37 -6.06
CA SER A 212 -28.19 -23.58 -5.45
C SER A 212 -28.26 -24.68 -4.40
N ASN A 213 -27.51 -25.75 -4.62
CA ASN A 213 -27.39 -26.82 -3.64
C ASN A 213 -26.80 -26.31 -2.32
N TRP A 214 -27.24 -26.90 -1.22
CA TRP A 214 -26.83 -26.51 0.14
C TRP A 214 -26.11 -27.65 0.88
N GLY A 215 -25.36 -27.32 1.92
CA GLY A 215 -24.71 -28.31 2.76
C GLY A 215 -23.58 -27.70 3.59
N VAL A 216 -23.23 -28.38 4.68
CA VAL A 216 -22.11 -28.00 5.56
C VAL A 216 -20.72 -28.21 4.93
N ASN A 217 -20.65 -28.71 3.69
CA ASN A 217 -19.44 -28.87 2.90
C ASN A 217 -19.15 -27.66 1.99
N LEU A 218 -20.09 -26.71 1.87
CA LEU A 218 -19.85 -25.48 1.12
C LEU A 218 -18.78 -24.65 1.81
N LEU A 219 -17.83 -24.12 1.04
CA LEU A 219 -16.87 -23.16 1.59
C LEU A 219 -17.44 -21.75 1.50
N ILE A 220 -17.93 -21.37 0.32
CA ILE A 220 -18.25 -19.97 0.03
C ILE A 220 -19.37 -19.85 -1.00
N ALA A 221 -20.01 -18.69 -1.05
CA ALA A 221 -20.95 -18.31 -2.09
C ALA A 221 -20.42 -17.14 -2.92
N ALA A 222 -20.85 -17.08 -4.17
CA ALA A 222 -20.53 -15.98 -5.07
C ALA A 222 -21.77 -15.59 -5.90
N PRO A 223 -21.83 -14.35 -6.41
CA PRO A 223 -22.90 -13.94 -7.30
C PRO A 223 -22.89 -14.77 -8.58
N ALA A 224 -24.05 -15.28 -8.99
CA ALA A 224 -24.20 -15.98 -10.25
C ALA A 224 -24.19 -14.99 -11.44
N ALA A 225 -22.99 -14.52 -11.79
CA ALA A 225 -22.75 -13.48 -12.78
C ALA A 225 -23.45 -13.77 -14.12
N SER A 226 -24.24 -12.81 -14.60
CA SER A 226 -25.05 -13.01 -15.80
C SER A 226 -24.57 -12.29 -17.06
N VAL A 227 -23.58 -11.39 -16.98
CA VAL A 227 -22.98 -10.71 -18.15
C VAL A 227 -21.55 -11.20 -18.35
N THR A 228 -21.28 -11.89 -19.46
CA THR A 228 -19.96 -12.46 -19.80
C THR A 228 -19.84 -12.73 -21.31
N THR A 229 -18.70 -13.23 -21.76
CA THR A 229 -18.40 -13.67 -23.12
C THR A 229 -19.34 -14.79 -23.58
N ASP A 230 -19.51 -14.92 -24.90
CA ASP A 230 -20.31 -15.96 -25.54
C ASP A 230 -19.56 -16.49 -26.79
N LEU A 231 -20.02 -17.58 -27.39
CA LEU A 231 -19.42 -18.18 -28.58
C LEU A 231 -19.79 -17.40 -29.86
N THR A 232 -18.79 -16.96 -30.64
CA THR A 232 -18.95 -16.18 -31.89
C THR A 232 -19.32 -17.06 -33.12
N GLY A 233 -20.32 -16.67 -33.94
CA GLY A 233 -20.58 -17.28 -35.25
C GLY A 233 -22.04 -17.33 -35.72
N SER A 234 -22.39 -18.23 -36.64
CA SER A 234 -23.79 -18.39 -37.13
C SER A 234 -24.47 -19.63 -36.52
N ALA A 235 -24.02 -20.03 -35.35
CA ALA A 235 -24.25 -21.33 -34.75
C ALA A 235 -24.33 -21.13 -33.21
N GLY A 236 -23.35 -20.43 -32.62
CA GLY A 236 -23.48 -19.50 -31.48
C GLY A 236 -23.64 -18.06 -32.01
N TYR A 237 -23.80 -17.07 -31.14
CA TYR A 237 -24.25 -15.68 -31.42
C TYR A 237 -23.24 -14.85 -32.26
N ASP A 238 -23.66 -13.74 -32.90
CA ASP A 238 -22.89 -12.96 -33.89
C ASP A 238 -21.47 -12.54 -33.37
N PRO A 239 -20.47 -12.29 -34.26
CA PRO A 239 -19.13 -11.91 -33.83
C PRO A 239 -19.04 -10.65 -32.96
N GLY A 240 -18.45 -10.80 -31.76
CA GLY A 240 -18.47 -9.80 -30.70
C GLY A 240 -19.73 -9.84 -29.84
N ASP A 241 -20.38 -11.02 -29.72
CA ASP A 241 -21.56 -11.22 -28.88
C ASP A 241 -21.18 -11.65 -27.46
N TYR A 242 -22.01 -11.19 -26.53
CA TYR A 242 -21.91 -11.38 -25.09
C TYR A 242 -23.28 -11.85 -24.61
N THR A 243 -23.31 -12.66 -23.56
CA THR A 243 -24.56 -13.13 -22.97
C THR A 243 -24.89 -12.32 -21.72
N ASP A 244 -26.16 -11.96 -21.53
CA ASP A 244 -26.70 -11.38 -20.29
C ASP A 244 -27.54 -12.39 -19.49
N SER A 245 -27.45 -13.67 -19.86
CA SER A 245 -28.33 -14.75 -19.40
C SER A 245 -27.60 -15.98 -18.82
N PHE A 246 -26.28 -15.90 -18.67
CA PHE A 246 -25.51 -16.95 -17.98
C PHE A 246 -25.84 -16.95 -16.48
N GLY A 247 -25.68 -18.10 -15.80
CA GLY A 247 -26.08 -18.23 -14.40
C GLY A 247 -25.87 -19.63 -13.87
N GLY A 248 -26.49 -19.94 -12.72
CA GLY A 248 -26.23 -21.19 -12.01
C GLY A 248 -25.04 -21.04 -11.05
N THR A 249 -24.77 -22.09 -10.27
CA THR A 249 -23.49 -22.22 -9.56
C THR A 249 -22.29 -22.20 -10.52
N SER A 250 -22.52 -22.55 -11.79
CA SER A 250 -21.56 -22.46 -12.89
C SER A 250 -21.10 -21.03 -13.22
N ALA A 251 -21.88 -20.00 -12.86
CA ALA A 251 -21.48 -18.60 -12.98
C ALA A 251 -20.84 -18.05 -11.70
N ALA A 252 -21.11 -18.67 -10.54
CA ALA A 252 -20.52 -18.31 -9.27
C ALA A 252 -19.07 -18.85 -9.13
N THR A 253 -18.84 -20.09 -9.56
CA THR A 253 -17.51 -20.75 -9.51
C THR A 253 -16.40 -19.94 -10.19
N PRO A 254 -16.59 -19.42 -11.42
CA PRO A 254 -15.58 -18.60 -12.10
C PRO A 254 -15.27 -17.27 -11.38
N VAL A 255 -16.23 -16.68 -10.66
CA VAL A 255 -15.98 -15.48 -9.84
C VAL A 255 -14.97 -15.82 -8.74
N VAL A 256 -15.17 -16.95 -8.04
CA VAL A 256 -14.25 -17.42 -7.00
C VAL A 256 -12.87 -17.73 -7.58
N SER A 257 -12.80 -18.41 -8.72
CA SER A 257 -11.54 -18.66 -9.44
C SER A 257 -10.80 -17.37 -9.79
N GLY A 258 -11.51 -16.32 -10.21
CA GLY A 258 -10.93 -15.01 -10.51
C GLY A 258 -10.45 -14.26 -9.27
N VAL A 259 -11.15 -14.35 -8.14
CA VAL A 259 -10.65 -13.74 -6.88
C VAL A 259 -9.40 -14.46 -6.38
N ILE A 260 -9.35 -15.79 -6.46
CA ILE A 260 -8.13 -16.57 -6.15
C ILE A 260 -7.00 -16.18 -7.12
N ALA A 261 -7.35 -15.91 -8.38
CA ALA A 261 -6.61 -15.09 -9.35
C ALA A 261 -5.72 -14.02 -8.72
N LEU A 262 -6.43 -13.05 -8.15
CA LEU A 262 -5.90 -11.84 -7.56
C LEU A 262 -5.10 -12.14 -6.28
N MET A 263 -5.58 -13.07 -5.45
CA MET A 263 -4.89 -13.49 -4.23
C MET A 263 -3.51 -14.10 -4.54
N LEU A 264 -3.40 -14.94 -5.58
CA LEU A 264 -2.14 -15.59 -5.96
C LEU A 264 -1.16 -14.64 -6.66
N GLU A 265 -1.64 -13.55 -7.28
CA GLU A 265 -0.75 -12.47 -7.73
C GLU A 265 -0.21 -11.68 -6.53
N ALA A 266 -1.09 -11.33 -5.58
CA ALA A 266 -0.71 -10.62 -4.36
C ALA A 266 0.28 -11.42 -3.51
N ASN A 267 0.08 -12.74 -3.43
CA ASN A 267 0.95 -13.64 -2.69
C ASN A 267 1.08 -15.00 -3.41
N PRO A 268 2.14 -15.19 -4.24
CA PRO A 268 2.33 -16.44 -4.97
C PRO A 268 2.73 -17.62 -4.08
N ASP A 269 3.16 -17.36 -2.84
CA ASP A 269 3.62 -18.39 -1.91
C ASP A 269 2.48 -19.06 -1.13
N LEU A 270 1.23 -18.61 -1.29
CA LEU A 270 0.07 -19.24 -0.65
C LEU A 270 -0.07 -20.71 -1.07
N GLY A 271 -0.16 -21.59 -0.08
CA GLY A 271 -0.57 -22.98 -0.25
C GLY A 271 -2.09 -23.11 -0.41
N TRP A 272 -2.53 -24.27 -0.87
CA TRP A 272 -3.95 -24.48 -1.12
C TRP A 272 -4.85 -24.39 0.12
N ARG A 273 -4.32 -24.72 1.31
CA ARG A 273 -5.03 -24.59 2.59
C ARG A 273 -5.11 -23.14 3.05
N ASP A 274 -4.06 -22.35 2.79
CA ASP A 274 -4.04 -20.91 3.06
C ASP A 274 -5.17 -20.21 2.29
N VAL A 275 -5.32 -20.52 1.00
CA VAL A 275 -6.38 -19.96 0.15
C VAL A 275 -7.78 -20.26 0.71
N GLN A 276 -8.04 -21.49 1.16
CA GLN A 276 -9.35 -21.85 1.73
C GLN A 276 -9.65 -21.10 3.03
N GLN A 277 -8.64 -20.92 3.88
CA GLN A 277 -8.78 -20.16 5.13
C GLN A 277 -9.01 -18.69 4.88
N ILE A 278 -8.25 -18.06 3.98
CA ILE A 278 -8.45 -16.66 3.61
C ILE A 278 -9.88 -16.46 3.10
N LEU A 279 -10.34 -17.30 2.15
CA LEU A 279 -11.70 -17.20 1.61
C LEU A 279 -12.78 -17.32 2.69
N ALA A 280 -12.60 -18.22 3.66
CA ALA A 280 -13.54 -18.38 4.76
C ALA A 280 -13.52 -17.19 5.73
N MET A 281 -12.34 -16.67 6.07
CA MET A 281 -12.17 -15.57 7.01
C MET A 281 -12.53 -14.21 6.41
N SER A 282 -12.39 -14.03 5.10
CA SER A 282 -12.72 -12.78 4.40
C SER A 282 -14.16 -12.70 3.91
N ALA A 283 -14.90 -13.81 3.92
CA ALA A 283 -16.27 -13.85 3.41
C ALA A 283 -17.17 -12.82 4.12
N SER A 284 -17.93 -12.07 3.33
CA SER A 284 -18.84 -11.05 3.83
C SER A 284 -20.24 -11.62 4.11
N HIS A 285 -20.91 -11.04 5.09
CA HIS A 285 -22.27 -11.38 5.46
C HIS A 285 -23.25 -11.12 4.30
N THR A 286 -24.12 -12.08 4.01
CA THR A 286 -25.14 -11.95 2.97
C THR A 286 -26.45 -12.64 3.34
N GLY A 287 -27.52 -12.36 2.58
CA GLY A 287 -28.83 -12.94 2.79
C GLY A 287 -29.53 -12.42 4.05
N SER A 288 -30.12 -13.31 4.83
CA SER A 288 -30.80 -12.94 6.08
C SER A 288 -29.84 -12.42 7.15
N ALA A 289 -30.28 -11.39 7.87
CA ALA A 289 -29.48 -10.79 8.93
C ALA A 289 -29.09 -11.81 10.01
N PHE A 290 -27.87 -11.71 10.52
CA PHE A 290 -27.40 -12.52 11.63
C PHE A 290 -28.34 -12.45 12.85
N GLY A 291 -28.65 -13.61 13.45
CA GLY A 291 -29.61 -13.73 14.56
C GLY A 291 -31.10 -13.66 14.17
N SER A 292 -31.40 -13.51 12.87
CA SER A 292 -32.75 -13.69 12.33
C SER A 292 -32.98 -15.12 11.83
N GLY A 293 -34.21 -15.46 11.44
CA GLY A 293 -34.50 -16.77 10.84
C GLY A 293 -34.42 -16.72 9.31
N ALA A 294 -34.31 -17.88 8.68
CA ALA A 294 -34.28 -18.08 7.23
C ALA A 294 -35.24 -17.16 6.45
N ALA A 295 -34.75 -16.60 5.35
CA ALA A 295 -35.55 -15.84 4.39
C ALA A 295 -35.39 -16.38 2.96
N GLY A 296 -36.39 -16.12 2.11
CA GLY A 296 -36.30 -16.51 0.69
C GLY A 296 -36.19 -18.02 0.48
N PHE A 297 -35.07 -18.45 -0.10
CA PHE A 297 -34.74 -19.86 -0.37
C PHE A 297 -33.72 -20.44 0.61
N GLU A 298 -33.41 -19.73 1.70
CA GLU A 298 -32.54 -20.21 2.76
C GLU A 298 -33.15 -21.39 3.50
N ASP A 299 -32.30 -22.33 3.88
CA ASP A 299 -32.60 -23.47 4.71
C ASP A 299 -31.83 -23.34 6.03
N GLY A 300 -32.50 -22.91 7.09
CA GLY A 300 -31.85 -22.60 8.37
C GLY A 300 -31.45 -21.15 8.54
N ALA A 301 -30.72 -20.87 9.62
CA ALA A 301 -30.28 -19.54 9.99
C ALA A 301 -28.77 -19.50 10.12
N TRP A 302 -28.19 -18.31 10.03
CA TRP A 302 -26.79 -18.08 10.34
C TRP A 302 -26.48 -18.52 11.77
N PHE A 303 -25.33 -19.17 11.93
CA PHE A 303 -24.79 -19.52 13.24
C PHE A 303 -23.29 -19.20 13.31
N SER A 304 -22.76 -19.01 14.51
CA SER A 304 -21.32 -18.99 14.75
C SER A 304 -20.87 -20.37 15.19
N ASN A 305 -19.78 -20.84 14.60
CA ASN A 305 -19.13 -22.08 15.03
C ASN A 305 -18.27 -21.84 16.30
N GLY A 306 -17.51 -22.84 16.72
CA GLY A 306 -16.69 -22.77 17.93
C GLY A 306 -15.28 -22.20 17.75
N ALA A 307 -14.96 -21.52 16.64
CA ALA A 307 -13.66 -20.91 16.44
C ALA A 307 -13.39 -19.78 17.45
N GLY A 308 -12.11 -19.54 17.77
CA GLY A 308 -11.71 -18.63 18.85
C GLY A 308 -11.24 -17.24 18.42
N THR A 309 -10.80 -17.08 17.17
CA THR A 309 -9.93 -15.97 16.79
C THR A 309 -10.49 -15.09 15.66
N TRP A 310 -11.75 -15.23 15.26
CA TRP A 310 -12.31 -14.45 14.14
C TRP A 310 -13.38 -13.45 14.60
N ASN A 311 -13.18 -12.16 14.31
CA ASN A 311 -14.07 -11.08 14.74
C ASN A 311 -14.43 -11.14 16.24
N GLY A 312 -13.45 -11.50 17.07
CA GLY A 312 -13.61 -11.70 18.52
C GLY A 312 -14.48 -12.90 18.92
N GLY A 313 -14.76 -13.84 18.01
CA GLY A 313 -15.57 -15.03 18.28
C GLY A 313 -15.46 -16.11 17.20
N GLY A 314 -16.52 -16.90 17.03
CA GLY A 314 -16.59 -17.98 16.04
C GLY A 314 -16.81 -17.49 14.62
N LEU A 315 -16.29 -18.22 13.64
CA LEU A 315 -16.61 -18.00 12.23
C LEU A 315 -18.12 -18.20 12.02
N THR A 316 -18.72 -17.30 11.24
CA THR A 316 -20.14 -17.37 10.93
C THR A 316 -20.38 -18.21 9.68
N TYR A 317 -21.41 -19.05 9.72
CA TYR A 317 -21.68 -20.00 8.65
C TYR A 317 -23.18 -20.13 8.37
N HIS A 318 -23.52 -20.42 7.12
CA HIS A 318 -24.87 -20.73 6.66
C HIS A 318 -24.83 -21.82 5.61
N ILE A 319 -25.71 -22.82 5.71
CA ILE A 319 -25.64 -24.01 4.83
C ILE A 319 -25.96 -23.73 3.36
N ASN A 320 -26.56 -22.59 3.01
CA ASN A 320 -26.71 -22.13 1.62
C ASN A 320 -25.57 -21.24 1.12
N TYR A 321 -24.77 -20.63 2.02
CA TYR A 321 -23.76 -19.63 1.66
C TYR A 321 -22.32 -20.04 2.00
N GLY A 322 -22.12 -21.16 2.71
CA GLY A 322 -20.83 -21.43 3.33
C GLY A 322 -20.53 -20.40 4.41
N TYR A 323 -19.31 -19.85 4.39
CA TYR A 323 -18.90 -18.76 5.26
C TYR A 323 -19.49 -17.40 4.88
N GLY A 324 -19.98 -17.23 3.65
CA GLY A 324 -20.58 -15.98 3.17
C GLY A 324 -20.36 -15.71 1.71
N MET A 325 -20.65 -14.47 1.32
CA MET A 325 -20.34 -13.98 -0.02
C MET A 325 -18.84 -13.76 -0.13
N ILE A 326 -18.25 -14.16 -1.25
CA ILE A 326 -16.86 -13.84 -1.54
C ILE A 326 -16.63 -12.32 -1.56
N ASP A 327 -15.58 -11.85 -0.92
CA ASP A 327 -15.14 -10.46 -0.92
C ASP A 327 -13.70 -10.40 -1.43
N ALA A 328 -13.54 -9.85 -2.63
CA ALA A 328 -12.25 -9.78 -3.32
C ALA A 328 -11.28 -8.83 -2.60
N LEU A 329 -11.77 -7.71 -2.07
CA LEU A 329 -10.94 -6.75 -1.36
C LEU A 329 -10.41 -7.40 -0.08
N ALA A 330 -11.30 -7.88 0.78
CA ALA A 330 -10.90 -8.51 2.04
C ALA A 330 -9.99 -9.73 1.82
N ALA A 331 -10.28 -10.57 0.81
CA ALA A 331 -9.46 -11.75 0.50
C ALA A 331 -8.04 -11.37 0.06
N VAL A 332 -7.91 -10.36 -0.82
CA VAL A 332 -6.60 -9.92 -1.32
C VAL A 332 -5.79 -9.23 -0.21
N ARG A 333 -6.41 -8.38 0.61
CA ARG A 333 -5.70 -7.74 1.72
C ARG A 333 -5.20 -8.74 2.77
N LEU A 334 -5.98 -9.77 3.10
CA LEU A 334 -5.48 -10.86 3.94
C LEU A 334 -4.33 -11.62 3.27
N ALA A 335 -4.37 -11.82 1.94
CA ALA A 335 -3.32 -12.51 1.21
C ALA A 335 -1.97 -11.76 1.23
N GLU A 336 -1.98 -10.42 1.12
CA GLU A 336 -0.80 -9.56 1.15
C GLU A 336 0.08 -9.82 2.39
N VAL A 337 -0.55 -9.97 3.56
CA VAL A 337 0.15 -10.14 4.85
C VAL A 337 0.27 -11.59 5.31
N TRP A 338 -0.38 -12.55 4.64
CA TRP A 338 -0.58 -13.91 5.15
C TRP A 338 0.71 -14.66 5.49
N SER A 339 1.66 -14.71 4.55
CA SER A 339 2.92 -15.46 4.71
C SER A 339 3.82 -14.87 5.79
N ILE A 340 3.63 -13.59 6.09
CA ILE A 340 4.35 -12.89 7.13
C ILE A 340 3.80 -13.28 8.51
N ILE A 341 2.46 -13.33 8.62
CA ILE A 341 1.75 -13.64 9.87
C ILE A 341 1.79 -15.13 10.20
N HIS A 342 1.49 -16.00 9.24
CA HIS A 342 1.34 -17.44 9.44
C HIS A 342 2.63 -18.24 9.14
N GLY A 343 3.64 -17.59 8.54
CA GLY A 343 4.92 -18.22 8.21
C GLY A 343 4.84 -19.15 6.98
N PRO A 344 5.40 -20.38 7.04
CA PRO A 344 5.44 -21.26 5.87
C PRO A 344 4.05 -21.67 5.37
N ALA A 345 3.89 -21.67 4.05
CA ALA A 345 2.65 -22.08 3.36
C ALA A 345 2.05 -23.39 3.89
N GLN A 346 0.73 -23.38 4.07
CA GLN A 346 -0.03 -24.54 4.49
C GLN A 346 -0.44 -25.37 3.27
N THR A 347 0.07 -26.59 3.22
CA THR A 347 -0.01 -27.51 2.08
C THR A 347 -0.36 -28.93 2.56
N THR A 348 -0.43 -29.89 1.64
CA THR A 348 -0.60 -31.30 1.99
C THR A 348 0.56 -31.84 2.82
N ALA A 349 1.76 -31.25 2.71
CA ALA A 349 2.97 -31.77 3.34
C ALA A 349 3.04 -31.55 4.86
N ASN A 350 2.34 -30.54 5.37
CA ASN A 350 2.30 -30.13 6.77
C ASN A 350 0.89 -30.18 7.39
N MET A 351 -0.06 -30.88 6.75
CA MET A 351 -1.39 -31.12 7.30
C MET A 351 -1.35 -32.24 8.34
N ASP A 352 -1.88 -31.98 9.54
CA ASP A 352 -2.07 -32.98 10.59
C ASP A 352 -3.41 -33.70 10.43
N PHE A 353 -3.46 -34.94 10.94
CA PHE A 353 -4.62 -35.81 10.84
C PHE A 353 -4.87 -36.59 12.13
N TYR A 354 -6.10 -36.53 12.64
CA TYR A 354 -6.55 -37.34 13.77
C TYR A 354 -7.88 -38.05 13.47
N LEU A 355 -8.02 -39.28 13.95
CA LEU A 355 -9.22 -40.09 13.73
C LEU A 355 -9.73 -40.70 15.04
N GLU A 356 -11.02 -40.55 15.29
CA GLU A 356 -11.74 -41.15 16.42
C GLU A 356 -12.87 -42.03 15.88
N GLU A 357 -12.95 -43.28 16.33
CA GLU A 357 -13.84 -44.29 15.74
C GLU A 357 -14.70 -45.00 16.78
N PHE A 358 -15.99 -45.15 16.46
CA PHE A 358 -16.87 -46.17 17.01
C PHE A 358 -16.98 -47.34 16.02
N ALA A 359 -16.40 -48.49 16.35
CA ALA A 359 -16.44 -49.71 15.51
C ALA A 359 -17.29 -50.83 16.11
N SER A 360 -18.21 -51.38 15.30
CA SER A 360 -19.29 -52.35 15.66
C SER A 360 -18.90 -53.65 16.36
N SER A 361 -17.63 -53.97 16.58
CA SER A 361 -17.26 -55.29 17.10
C SER A 361 -17.81 -55.59 18.51
N THR A 362 -18.45 -54.62 19.18
CA THR A 362 -19.05 -54.77 20.51
C THR A 362 -20.49 -54.25 20.73
N VAL A 363 -21.06 -53.32 19.94
CA VAL A 363 -22.46 -52.83 20.10
C VAL A 363 -23.01 -52.33 18.75
N SER A 364 -24.28 -52.60 18.44
CA SER A 364 -25.03 -52.02 17.31
C SER A 364 -26.25 -51.25 17.85
N LEU A 365 -26.55 -50.08 17.29
CA LEU A 365 -27.69 -49.27 17.72
C LEU A 365 -28.85 -49.42 16.72
N ALA A 366 -29.98 -49.93 17.22
CA ALA A 366 -31.18 -50.09 16.41
C ALA A 366 -31.91 -48.75 16.26
N LEU A 367 -32.11 -48.31 15.02
CA LEU A 367 -32.97 -47.19 14.67
C LEU A 367 -34.37 -47.77 14.39
N ASN A 368 -35.31 -47.48 15.29
CA ASN A 368 -36.69 -47.92 15.09
C ASN A 368 -37.45 -46.88 14.26
N ASP A 369 -38.51 -47.33 13.60
CA ASP A 369 -39.50 -46.48 12.92
C ASP A 369 -39.86 -45.24 13.75
N PHE A 370 -39.72 -44.07 13.14
CA PHE A 370 -40.01 -42.75 13.71
C PHE A 370 -39.31 -42.50 15.07
N SER A 371 -38.00 -42.75 15.13
CA SER A 371 -37.19 -42.56 16.34
C SER A 371 -35.82 -41.94 16.06
N THR A 372 -35.14 -41.51 17.12
CA THR A 372 -33.78 -40.96 17.06
C THR A 372 -32.82 -41.86 17.84
N ILE A 373 -31.64 -42.09 17.28
CA ILE A 373 -30.49 -42.66 17.99
C ILE A 373 -29.39 -41.61 18.10
N THR A 374 -28.63 -41.66 19.19
CA THR A 374 -27.47 -40.80 19.42
C THR A 374 -26.27 -41.63 19.86
N HIS A 375 -25.08 -41.28 19.38
CA HIS A 375 -23.82 -41.84 19.86
C HIS A 375 -22.77 -40.75 20.04
N THR A 376 -22.05 -40.77 21.16
CA THR A 376 -21.06 -39.74 21.51
C THR A 376 -19.66 -40.33 21.51
N LEU A 377 -18.75 -39.69 20.77
CA LEU A 377 -17.31 -39.90 20.83
C LEU A 377 -16.68 -38.82 21.72
N ASN A 378 -15.67 -39.19 22.50
CA ASN A 378 -14.92 -38.26 23.34
C ASN A 378 -13.50 -38.11 22.80
N VAL A 379 -13.29 -37.05 22.02
CA VAL A 379 -12.01 -36.72 21.41
C VAL A 379 -11.07 -36.12 22.46
N THR A 380 -9.84 -36.64 22.54
CA THR A 380 -8.84 -36.23 23.55
C THR A 380 -7.56 -35.66 22.95
N THR A 381 -7.43 -35.71 21.63
CA THR A 381 -6.34 -35.08 20.88
C THR A 381 -6.90 -33.79 20.32
N ASP A 382 -6.14 -32.70 20.43
CA ASP A 382 -6.54 -31.42 19.86
C ASP A 382 -5.99 -31.26 18.46
N ILE A 383 -6.81 -30.65 17.61
CA ILE A 383 -6.55 -30.30 16.22
C ILE A 383 -7.38 -29.05 16.01
N ASP A 384 -6.76 -27.97 15.55
CA ASP A 384 -7.46 -26.83 14.98
C ASP A 384 -7.98 -27.27 13.63
N ILE A 385 -9.29 -27.46 13.56
CA ILE A 385 -9.93 -28.13 12.44
C ILE A 385 -9.90 -27.20 11.23
N GLU A 386 -9.42 -27.71 10.11
CA GLU A 386 -9.62 -27.10 8.80
C GLU A 386 -10.78 -27.78 8.06
N TYR A 387 -10.84 -29.11 8.17
CA TYR A 387 -11.89 -29.89 7.54
C TYR A 387 -12.18 -31.17 8.31
N LEU A 388 -13.47 -31.49 8.47
CA LEU A 388 -13.92 -32.69 9.17
C LEU A 388 -14.63 -33.65 8.23
N TYR A 389 -14.16 -34.90 8.19
CA TYR A 389 -14.91 -36.00 7.59
C TYR A 389 -15.72 -36.77 8.63
N VAL A 390 -16.97 -37.07 8.28
CA VAL A 390 -17.88 -37.89 9.07
C VAL A 390 -18.24 -39.15 8.28
N GLN A 391 -17.72 -40.29 8.71
CA GLN A 391 -18.02 -41.57 8.06
C GLN A 391 -19.10 -42.32 8.83
N VAL A 392 -20.14 -42.79 8.12
CA VAL A 392 -21.30 -43.45 8.72
C VAL A 392 -21.48 -44.86 8.13
N ASP A 393 -21.49 -45.87 9.01
CA ASP A 393 -21.89 -47.24 8.68
C ASP A 393 -23.30 -47.50 9.18
N LEU A 394 -24.29 -47.34 8.30
CA LEU A 394 -25.71 -47.44 8.62
C LEU A 394 -26.45 -48.29 7.59
N THR A 395 -27.24 -49.24 8.06
CA THR A 395 -28.28 -49.87 7.22
C THR A 395 -29.62 -49.21 7.53
N HIS A 396 -30.43 -48.88 6.52
CA HIS A 396 -31.79 -48.37 6.68
C HIS A 396 -32.66 -48.82 5.51
N ASN A 397 -33.98 -48.94 5.64
CA ASN A 397 -34.80 -49.36 4.50
C ASN A 397 -34.91 -48.29 3.41
N TYR A 398 -34.85 -47.02 3.80
CA TYR A 398 -34.99 -45.88 2.92
C TYR A 398 -34.18 -44.68 3.44
N SER A 399 -33.09 -44.32 2.78
CA SER A 399 -32.20 -43.25 3.22
C SER A 399 -32.86 -41.87 3.16
N GLY A 400 -33.82 -41.65 2.26
CA GLY A 400 -34.58 -40.41 2.16
C GLY A 400 -35.53 -40.14 3.34
N ALA A 401 -35.63 -41.05 4.30
CA ALA A 401 -36.32 -40.84 5.57
C ALA A 401 -35.40 -40.33 6.69
N LEU A 402 -34.10 -40.20 6.43
CA LEU A 402 -33.13 -39.94 7.47
C LEU A 402 -32.78 -38.46 7.54
N THR A 403 -32.66 -37.98 8.77
CA THR A 403 -31.93 -36.76 9.10
C THR A 403 -30.71 -37.16 9.93
N ILE A 404 -29.52 -36.75 9.49
CA ILE A 404 -28.25 -37.04 10.16
C ILE A 404 -27.59 -35.72 10.55
N VAL A 405 -27.34 -35.56 11.85
CA VAL A 405 -26.75 -34.34 12.44
C VAL A 405 -25.55 -34.73 13.29
N LEU A 406 -24.44 -34.01 13.13
CA LEU A 406 -23.32 -34.06 14.06
C LEU A 406 -23.37 -32.86 14.99
N VAL A 407 -23.30 -33.09 16.30
CA VAL A 407 -23.26 -32.04 17.31
C VAL A 407 -21.85 -31.92 17.89
N ALA A 408 -21.27 -30.74 17.79
CA ALA A 408 -19.94 -30.40 18.31
C ALA A 408 -19.95 -30.17 19.84
N PRO A 409 -18.76 -30.14 20.50
CA PRO A 409 -18.64 -29.99 21.94
C PRO A 409 -19.23 -28.70 22.52
N ASP A 410 -19.24 -27.62 21.74
CA ASP A 410 -19.83 -26.32 22.06
C ASP A 410 -21.37 -26.28 21.88
N GLY A 411 -21.94 -27.32 21.24
CA GLY A 411 -23.35 -27.44 20.92
C GLY A 411 -23.71 -27.04 19.48
N THR A 412 -22.75 -26.66 18.64
CA THR A 412 -22.98 -26.38 17.22
C THR A 412 -23.49 -27.64 16.51
N GLU A 413 -24.56 -27.51 15.71
CA GLU A 413 -25.18 -28.62 14.99
C GLU A 413 -24.83 -28.54 13.49
N PHE A 414 -24.24 -29.61 12.96
CA PHE A 414 -23.92 -29.76 11.54
C PHE A 414 -24.88 -30.75 10.89
N GLU A 415 -25.76 -30.24 10.04
CA GLU A 415 -26.68 -31.06 9.26
C GLU A 415 -25.95 -31.71 8.08
N LEU A 416 -25.70 -33.01 8.18
CA LEU A 416 -25.00 -33.77 7.15
C LEU A 416 -25.96 -34.21 6.03
N MET A 417 -27.22 -34.41 6.40
CA MET A 417 -28.25 -34.94 5.52
C MET A 417 -29.64 -34.67 6.10
N ASP A 418 -30.58 -34.20 5.27
CA ASP A 418 -32.02 -34.19 5.57
C ASP A 418 -32.83 -34.64 4.36
N GLY A 419 -33.36 -35.87 4.39
CA GLY A 419 -34.32 -36.35 3.38
C GLY A 419 -33.73 -36.80 2.03
N ASN A 420 -32.42 -37.02 1.93
CA ASN A 420 -31.74 -37.20 0.64
C ASN A 420 -31.79 -38.65 0.08
N GLY A 421 -32.51 -38.84 -1.04
CA GLY A 421 -32.21 -39.89 -2.03
C GLY A 421 -32.88 -41.27 -1.89
N ALA A 422 -32.42 -42.22 -2.72
CA ALA A 422 -32.96 -43.58 -2.85
C ALA A 422 -31.85 -44.63 -2.63
N GLY A 423 -31.81 -45.22 -1.44
CA GLY A 423 -30.82 -46.24 -1.07
C GLY A 423 -31.06 -46.79 0.34
N ALA A 424 -30.41 -47.90 0.70
CA ALA A 424 -30.69 -48.64 1.94
C ALA A 424 -29.44 -48.91 2.81
N THR A 425 -28.24 -48.49 2.39
CA THR A 425 -27.00 -48.85 3.10
C THR A 425 -25.90 -47.83 2.85
N PHE A 426 -25.44 -47.21 3.94
CA PHE A 426 -24.19 -46.48 4.07
C PHE A 426 -23.12 -47.47 4.57
N ASN A 427 -22.10 -47.72 3.76
CA ASN A 427 -20.99 -48.63 4.08
C ASN A 427 -19.73 -47.78 4.28
N GLY A 428 -19.69 -47.04 5.38
CA GLY A 428 -18.66 -46.04 5.65
C GLY A 428 -18.80 -44.82 4.74
N TYR A 429 -20.03 -44.40 4.43
CA TYR A 429 -20.25 -43.23 3.57
C TYR A 429 -19.67 -41.98 4.23
N THR A 430 -18.87 -41.21 3.50
CA THR A 430 -18.18 -40.03 3.99
C THR A 430 -18.96 -38.76 3.67
N PHE A 431 -19.28 -37.99 4.71
CA PHE A 431 -19.73 -36.60 4.61
C PHE A 431 -18.56 -35.65 4.90
N GLY A 432 -18.56 -34.49 4.25
CA GLY A 432 -17.61 -33.40 4.47
C GLY A 432 -18.24 -32.26 5.27
N VAL A 433 -17.46 -31.65 6.16
CA VAL A 433 -17.90 -30.57 7.04
C VAL A 433 -16.86 -29.46 7.02
N ALA A 434 -17.01 -28.54 6.07
CA ALA A 434 -16.21 -27.31 5.96
C ALA A 434 -16.56 -26.34 7.09
N ALA A 435 -17.81 -26.35 7.59
CA ALA A 435 -18.33 -25.46 8.63
C ALA A 435 -17.61 -25.53 10.01
N ALA A 436 -16.71 -26.51 10.19
CA ALA A 436 -15.96 -26.72 11.42
C ALA A 436 -14.61 -25.98 11.44
N LEU A 437 -14.28 -25.19 10.41
CA LEU A 437 -13.01 -24.44 10.31
C LEU A 437 -12.73 -23.62 11.58
N GLY A 438 -11.50 -23.69 12.06
CA GLY A 438 -11.00 -22.96 13.23
C GLY A 438 -11.50 -23.48 14.59
N MET A 439 -12.34 -24.52 14.62
CA MET A 439 -12.79 -25.12 15.87
C MET A 439 -11.74 -26.07 16.44
N SER A 440 -11.60 -26.10 17.77
CA SER A 440 -10.87 -27.19 18.44
C SER A 440 -11.63 -28.52 18.33
N SER A 441 -10.91 -29.59 18.05
CA SER A 441 -11.48 -30.95 18.01
C SER A 441 -11.76 -31.56 19.39
N LEU A 442 -11.25 -30.97 20.47
CA LEU A 442 -11.38 -31.54 21.82
C LEU A 442 -12.83 -31.57 22.33
N GLY A 443 -13.20 -32.71 22.91
CA GLY A 443 -14.43 -32.83 23.69
C GLY A 443 -15.42 -33.86 23.16
N GLN A 444 -16.70 -33.63 23.44
CA GLN A 444 -17.76 -34.60 23.17
C GLN A 444 -18.47 -34.28 21.85
N TRP A 445 -18.25 -35.13 20.86
CA TRP A 445 -18.92 -35.07 19.56
C TRP A 445 -20.05 -36.09 19.51
N THR A 446 -21.26 -35.67 19.17
CA THR A 446 -22.45 -36.55 19.20
C THR A 446 -23.09 -36.65 17.82
N LEU A 447 -23.08 -37.86 17.25
CA LEU A 447 -23.88 -38.16 16.06
C LEU A 447 -25.33 -38.43 16.47
N SER A 448 -26.28 -37.77 15.81
CA SER A 448 -27.72 -37.96 15.94
C SER A 448 -28.29 -38.41 14.60
N ILE A 449 -29.00 -39.54 14.59
CA ILE A 449 -29.68 -40.05 13.39
C ILE A 449 -31.14 -40.22 13.73
N THR A 450 -32.00 -39.52 12.99
CA THR A 450 -33.45 -39.57 13.14
C THR A 450 -34.08 -40.18 11.91
N ASP A 451 -34.96 -41.14 12.12
CA ASP A 451 -35.95 -41.55 11.13
C ASP A 451 -37.16 -40.62 11.24
N THR A 452 -37.38 -39.81 10.21
CA THR A 452 -38.43 -38.78 10.16
C THR A 452 -39.72 -39.26 9.51
N ASP A 453 -39.72 -40.48 8.95
CA ASP A 453 -40.91 -41.07 8.36
C ASP A 453 -41.56 -42.11 9.30
N GLY A 454 -42.86 -42.37 9.07
CA GLY A 454 -43.63 -43.32 9.88
C GLY A 454 -44.11 -44.51 9.05
N PHE A 455 -43.40 -44.86 7.98
CA PHE A 455 -43.81 -45.90 7.03
C PHE A 455 -43.29 -47.30 7.39
N GLY A 456 -42.73 -47.48 8.59
CA GLY A 456 -42.23 -48.76 9.06
C GLY A 456 -40.83 -49.05 8.54
N ASP A 457 -40.03 -48.00 8.39
CA ASP A 457 -38.63 -48.12 8.07
C ASP A 457 -37.80 -48.34 9.34
N PHE A 458 -36.69 -49.05 9.19
CA PHE A 458 -35.86 -49.48 10.31
C PHE A 458 -34.41 -49.49 9.86
N GLY A 459 -33.51 -49.24 10.81
CA GLY A 459 -32.09 -49.29 10.54
C GLY A 459 -31.24 -49.77 11.68
N THR A 460 -29.95 -49.89 11.41
CA THR A 460 -28.93 -50.23 12.39
C THR A 460 -27.66 -49.48 12.08
N LEU A 461 -27.26 -48.61 13.01
CA LEU A 461 -25.94 -47.99 13.01
C LEU A 461 -24.93 -49.01 13.56
N THR A 462 -23.90 -49.27 12.77
CA THR A 462 -22.82 -50.18 13.11
C THR A 462 -21.51 -49.46 13.37
N GLY A 463 -21.29 -48.29 12.77
CA GLY A 463 -20.02 -47.59 12.87
C GLY A 463 -20.16 -46.12 12.58
N PHE A 464 -19.26 -45.33 13.18
CA PHE A 464 -19.20 -43.89 13.04
C PHE A 464 -17.76 -43.44 13.30
N THR A 465 -17.21 -42.68 12.37
CA THR A 465 -15.82 -42.18 12.45
C THR A 465 -15.79 -40.69 12.23
N LEU A 466 -14.99 -40.00 13.03
CA LEU A 466 -14.64 -38.60 12.84
C LEU A 466 -13.17 -38.53 12.43
N ALA A 467 -12.89 -37.88 11.29
CA ALA A 467 -11.53 -37.66 10.82
C ALA A 467 -11.28 -36.16 10.68
N PHE A 468 -10.44 -35.63 11.56
CA PHE A 468 -10.09 -34.22 11.66
C PHE A 468 -8.81 -33.97 10.86
N ASN A 469 -8.87 -33.02 9.93
CA ASN A 469 -7.74 -32.50 9.18
C ASN A 469 -7.52 -31.06 9.60
N GLY A 470 -6.27 -30.66 9.79
CA GLY A 470 -5.93 -29.29 10.16
C GLY A 470 -4.53 -29.24 10.76
N GLU A 471 -4.38 -28.47 11.84
CA GLU A 471 -3.07 -28.27 12.49
C GLU A 471 -3.10 -28.64 13.97
N THR A 472 -1.97 -29.08 14.49
CA THR A 472 -1.79 -29.16 15.94
C THR A 472 -1.77 -27.74 16.50
N PRO A 473 -2.66 -27.38 17.44
CA PRO A 473 -2.68 -26.04 18.02
C PRO A 473 -1.34 -25.69 18.66
N ASP A 474 -0.91 -24.45 18.47
CA ASP A 474 0.25 -23.90 19.14
C ASP A 474 -0.14 -22.72 20.06
N ASN A 475 0.84 -21.88 20.37
CA ASN A 475 0.68 -20.75 21.27
C ASN A 475 0.66 -19.40 20.52
N ASN A 476 0.81 -19.40 19.19
CA ASN A 476 0.88 -18.21 18.35
C ASN A 476 -0.48 -18.02 17.68
N ASP A 477 -1.36 -17.31 18.37
CA ASP A 477 -2.72 -17.05 17.93
C ASP A 477 -2.77 -15.85 16.97
N VAL A 478 -3.59 -15.96 15.93
CA VAL A 478 -3.86 -14.88 14.98
C VAL A 478 -5.33 -14.50 15.07
N TYR A 479 -5.60 -13.29 15.56
CA TYR A 479 -6.96 -12.74 15.69
C TYR A 479 -7.30 -11.88 14.48
N THR A 480 -8.13 -12.40 13.59
CA THR A 480 -8.50 -11.74 12.33
C THR A 480 -9.83 -11.00 12.46
N PHE A 481 -9.87 -9.75 12.02
CA PHE A 481 -11.05 -8.89 12.00
C PHE A 481 -11.39 -8.42 10.58
N THR A 482 -12.69 -8.24 10.33
CA THR A 482 -13.23 -7.74 9.07
C THR A 482 -14.26 -6.64 9.34
N ASP A 483 -14.68 -5.94 8.29
CA ASP A 483 -15.72 -4.89 8.39
C ASP A 483 -17.06 -5.38 8.95
N ASP A 484 -17.30 -6.70 8.96
CA ASP A 484 -18.51 -7.29 9.54
C ASP A 484 -18.49 -7.40 11.07
N TYR A 485 -17.35 -7.11 11.74
CA TYR A 485 -17.23 -7.20 13.20
C TYR A 485 -18.40 -6.53 13.93
N VAL A 486 -18.72 -5.29 13.55
CA VAL A 486 -19.77 -4.48 14.21
C VAL A 486 -21.15 -5.12 14.05
N THR A 487 -21.40 -5.77 12.90
CA THR A 487 -22.64 -6.51 12.62
C THR A 487 -22.81 -7.64 13.63
N TYR A 488 -21.79 -8.48 13.83
CA TYR A 488 -21.88 -9.64 14.72
C TYR A 488 -21.83 -9.27 16.21
N ALA A 489 -20.97 -8.31 16.58
CA ALA A 489 -20.83 -7.85 17.98
C ALA A 489 -22.13 -7.24 18.54
N ALA A 490 -23.02 -6.73 17.68
CA ALA A 490 -24.33 -6.25 18.08
C ALA A 490 -25.28 -7.36 18.59
N PHE A 491 -25.05 -8.62 18.20
CA PHE A 491 -25.85 -9.78 18.58
C PHE A 491 -25.13 -10.70 19.57
N GLU A 492 -23.80 -10.79 19.48
CA GLU A 492 -22.97 -11.66 20.31
C GLU A 492 -22.06 -10.84 21.23
N ALA A 493 -22.56 -10.53 22.43
CA ALA A 493 -21.84 -9.72 23.41
C ALA A 493 -20.47 -10.31 23.83
N ALA A 494 -20.22 -11.59 23.56
CA ALA A 494 -18.92 -12.24 23.81
C ALA A 494 -17.79 -11.66 22.95
N ARG A 495 -18.10 -11.07 21.78
CA ARG A 495 -17.14 -10.47 20.85
C ARG A 495 -16.53 -9.14 21.32
N GLY A 496 -16.95 -8.62 22.47
CA GLY A 496 -16.48 -7.34 23.02
C GLY A 496 -15.14 -7.42 23.78
N SER A 497 -14.49 -8.58 23.80
CA SER A 497 -13.18 -8.77 24.42
C SER A 497 -12.46 -9.96 23.81
N ILE A 498 -11.14 -9.87 23.68
CA ILE A 498 -10.25 -10.98 23.31
C ILE A 498 -9.21 -11.20 24.42
N ALA A 499 -8.59 -12.38 24.43
CA ALA A 499 -7.60 -12.69 25.44
C ALA A 499 -6.52 -13.65 24.94
N ASP A 500 -5.26 -13.20 24.98
CA ASP A 500 -4.10 -14.09 24.95
C ASP A 500 -3.67 -14.40 26.40
N LEU A 501 -3.67 -15.68 26.74
CA LEU A 501 -3.24 -16.20 28.06
C LEU A 501 -2.31 -17.42 27.95
N ASN A 502 -2.06 -17.93 26.75
CA ASN A 502 -1.15 -19.03 26.48
C ASN A 502 0.26 -18.51 26.17
N GLY A 503 0.37 -17.26 25.70
CA GLY A 503 1.56 -16.50 25.35
C GLY A 503 2.30 -17.14 24.19
N GLY A 504 2.54 -16.43 23.11
CA GLY A 504 3.38 -16.89 22.00
C GLY A 504 4.01 -15.69 21.33
N VAL A 505 3.87 -15.62 20.02
CA VAL A 505 4.00 -14.41 19.22
C VAL A 505 2.67 -14.22 18.51
N ASP A 506 1.84 -13.36 19.06
CA ASP A 506 0.43 -13.27 18.72
C ASP A 506 0.15 -12.05 17.83
N TRP A 507 -0.83 -12.20 16.93
CA TRP A 507 -1.17 -11.18 15.92
C TRP A 507 -2.59 -10.67 16.09
N LEU A 508 -2.75 -9.36 15.96
CA LEU A 508 -4.02 -8.74 15.58
C LEU A 508 -4.00 -8.43 14.09
N ASN A 509 -4.89 -9.04 13.31
CA ASN A 509 -4.96 -8.86 11.87
C ASN A 509 -6.23 -8.11 11.48
N PHE A 510 -6.07 -6.85 11.04
CA PHE A 510 -7.11 -5.97 10.54
C PHE A 510 -6.98 -5.69 9.03
N ALA A 511 -6.16 -6.44 8.28
CA ALA A 511 -5.93 -6.15 6.87
C ALA A 511 -7.22 -6.15 6.02
N ALA A 512 -8.25 -6.91 6.44
CA ALA A 512 -9.57 -6.92 5.80
C ALA A 512 -10.52 -5.78 6.25
N VAL A 513 -10.02 -4.77 6.97
CA VAL A 513 -10.81 -3.63 7.46
C VAL A 513 -10.54 -2.41 6.60
N THR A 514 -11.59 -1.76 6.09
CA THR A 514 -11.46 -0.63 5.15
C THR A 514 -11.50 0.73 5.82
N THR A 515 -11.86 0.78 7.11
CA THR A 515 -11.93 2.02 7.89
C THR A 515 -10.80 2.10 8.89
N GLY A 516 -10.36 3.32 9.20
CA GLY A 516 -9.35 3.56 10.22
C GLY A 516 -9.65 2.87 11.57
N VAL A 517 -8.64 2.19 12.10
CA VAL A 517 -8.63 1.52 13.40
C VAL A 517 -7.69 2.21 14.37
N PHE A 518 -8.09 2.22 15.64
CA PHE A 518 -7.19 2.52 16.75
C PHE A 518 -6.79 1.19 17.40
N VAL A 519 -5.50 0.97 17.63
CA VAL A 519 -4.98 -0.23 18.32
C VAL A 519 -3.97 0.20 19.38
N ASP A 520 -4.22 -0.20 20.62
CA ASP A 520 -3.23 -0.22 21.70
C ASP A 520 -3.01 -1.68 22.08
N LEU A 521 -1.80 -2.21 21.84
CA LEU A 521 -1.49 -3.63 22.01
C LEU A 521 -1.62 -4.14 23.46
N VAL A 522 -1.87 -3.26 24.44
CA VAL A 522 -2.00 -3.60 25.87
C VAL A 522 -3.42 -3.41 26.40
N ASP A 523 -4.16 -2.41 25.92
CA ASP A 523 -5.46 -2.03 26.50
C ASP A 523 -6.65 -2.45 25.63
N SER A 524 -6.70 -1.96 24.39
CA SER A 524 -7.87 -2.11 23.53
C SER A 524 -7.64 -1.69 22.10
N PHE A 525 -8.54 -2.10 21.22
CA PHE A 525 -8.67 -1.55 19.87
C PHE A 525 -10.10 -1.08 19.60
N ALA A 526 -10.28 -0.28 18.55
CA ALA A 526 -11.59 0.21 18.11
C ALA A 526 -11.60 0.49 16.61
N PHE A 527 -12.71 0.16 15.96
CA PHE A 527 -13.02 0.53 14.58
C PHE A 527 -13.66 1.92 14.54
N GLY A 528 -13.53 2.65 13.42
CA GLY A 528 -14.10 3.99 13.22
C GLY A 528 -15.52 4.19 13.79
N GLY A 529 -15.63 4.83 14.96
CA GLY A 529 -16.90 5.15 15.62
C GLY A 529 -17.56 4.02 16.44
N SER A 530 -16.91 2.86 16.57
CA SER A 530 -17.32 1.75 17.44
C SER A 530 -16.88 1.95 18.90
N GLY A 531 -17.34 1.09 19.81
CA GLY A 531 -16.84 1.06 21.19
C GLY A 531 -15.57 0.22 21.30
N PRO A 532 -14.71 0.44 22.31
CA PRO A 532 -13.46 -0.29 22.45
C PRO A 532 -13.70 -1.78 22.71
N VAL A 533 -12.90 -2.62 22.06
CA VAL A 533 -12.78 -4.05 22.31
C VAL A 533 -11.60 -4.26 23.26
N ALA A 534 -11.88 -4.82 24.44
CA ALA A 534 -10.84 -4.96 25.47
C ALA A 534 -9.87 -6.10 25.13
N ILE A 535 -8.59 -5.83 25.32
CA ILE A 535 -7.53 -6.83 25.25
C ILE A 535 -7.22 -7.32 26.67
N ALA A 536 -7.17 -8.63 26.86
CA ALA A 536 -6.73 -9.26 28.09
C ALA A 536 -5.54 -10.18 27.83
N GLY A 537 -4.33 -9.67 27.92
CA GLY A 537 -3.12 -10.40 27.53
C GLY A 537 -2.05 -9.43 27.06
N VAL A 538 -1.10 -9.92 26.27
CA VAL A 538 -0.16 -9.08 25.53
C VAL A 538 -0.19 -9.57 24.08
N PHE A 539 -0.22 -8.64 23.14
CA PHE A 539 -0.06 -8.95 21.71
C PHE A 539 1.25 -8.34 21.24
N GLU A 540 2.05 -9.08 20.48
CA GLU A 540 3.33 -8.58 19.96
C GLU A 540 3.14 -7.82 18.65
N ASN A 541 2.19 -8.24 17.81
CA ASN A 541 2.16 -7.80 16.42
C ASN A 541 0.77 -7.35 15.96
N VAL A 542 0.77 -6.50 14.94
CA VAL A 542 -0.45 -6.01 14.30
C VAL A 542 -0.25 -5.83 12.80
N ALA A 543 -1.28 -6.17 12.03
CA ALA A 543 -1.42 -5.82 10.63
C ALA A 543 -2.70 -5.02 10.43
N THR A 544 -2.69 -3.95 9.64
CA THR A 544 -3.88 -3.14 9.35
C THR A 544 -4.19 -3.00 7.86
N GLY A 545 -5.28 -2.30 7.55
CA GLY A 545 -5.95 -2.34 6.25
C GLY A 545 -5.81 -1.03 5.48
N ASP A 546 -6.86 -0.64 4.75
CA ASP A 546 -6.82 0.51 3.81
C ASP A 546 -7.25 1.86 4.46
N GLY A 547 -7.41 1.90 5.78
CA GLY A 547 -7.89 3.07 6.51
C GLY A 547 -6.77 3.81 7.22
N ASN A 548 -6.98 5.10 7.52
CA ASN A 548 -6.05 5.87 8.36
C ASN A 548 -6.05 5.34 9.80
N ASP A 549 -5.02 4.59 10.13
CA ASP A 549 -4.89 3.80 11.34
C ASP A 549 -4.03 4.52 12.40
N THR A 550 -4.21 4.15 13.66
CA THR A 550 -3.47 4.70 14.79
C THR A 550 -3.04 3.57 15.72
N ILE A 551 -1.75 3.30 15.77
CA ILE A 551 -1.18 2.16 16.47
C ILE A 551 -0.26 2.63 17.60
N HIS A 552 -0.49 2.08 18.79
CA HIS A 552 0.46 2.13 19.89
C HIS A 552 0.97 0.70 20.16
N GLY A 553 2.28 0.54 20.02
CA GLY A 553 3.02 -0.66 20.38
C GLY A 553 3.05 -0.89 21.89
N ASN A 554 4.04 -1.62 22.37
CA ASN A 554 4.19 -1.91 23.80
C ASN A 554 5.66 -1.91 24.24
N SER A 555 6.06 -2.82 25.14
CA SER A 555 7.43 -2.89 25.65
C SER A 555 8.22 -4.07 25.06
N LEU A 556 7.68 -4.72 24.05
CA LEU A 556 8.24 -5.87 23.34
C LEU A 556 8.70 -5.41 21.96
N GLY A 557 9.53 -6.20 21.28
CA GLY A 557 9.78 -5.96 19.86
C GLY A 557 8.53 -6.29 19.06
N ASN A 558 7.84 -5.26 18.60
CA ASN A 558 6.60 -5.34 17.86
C ASN A 558 6.87 -5.41 16.35
N MET A 559 6.04 -6.18 15.66
CA MET A 559 5.95 -6.12 14.20
C MET A 559 4.64 -5.45 13.82
N ILE A 560 4.76 -4.26 13.21
CA ILE A 560 3.65 -3.38 12.86
C ILE A 560 3.65 -3.26 11.34
N LEU A 561 2.64 -3.87 10.70
CA LEU A 561 2.45 -3.84 9.26
C LEU A 561 1.23 -2.98 8.96
N LEU A 562 1.45 -1.81 8.40
CA LEU A 562 0.39 -0.94 7.95
C LEU A 562 0.05 -1.24 6.48
N GLY A 563 -1.16 -0.89 6.08
CA GLY A 563 -1.69 -1.18 4.76
C GLY A 563 -1.65 0.06 3.88
N ARG A 564 -2.82 0.66 3.66
CA ARG A 564 -2.96 1.92 2.94
C ARG A 564 -3.61 2.93 3.87
N GLY A 565 -3.43 4.22 3.60
CA GLY A 565 -3.99 5.30 4.43
C GLY A 565 -2.87 6.17 4.98
N ASP A 566 -3.20 7.37 5.47
CA ASP A 566 -2.22 8.18 6.20
C ASP A 566 -2.26 7.77 7.67
N ASP A 567 -1.27 6.99 8.11
CA ASP A 567 -1.26 6.27 9.38
C ASP A 567 -0.38 6.94 10.45
N TYR A 568 -0.61 6.56 11.71
CA TYR A 568 0.15 7.05 12.85
C TYR A 568 0.61 5.92 13.75
N VAL A 569 1.92 5.82 14.01
CA VAL A 569 2.51 4.78 14.86
C VAL A 569 3.36 5.35 15.98
N GLU A 570 3.19 4.80 17.19
CA GLU A 570 4.14 4.89 18.30
C GLU A 570 4.60 3.47 18.69
N GLY A 571 5.83 3.05 18.35
CA GLY A 571 6.39 1.72 18.66
C GLY A 571 6.67 1.50 20.16
N LEU A 572 7.13 2.55 20.85
CA LEU A 572 7.38 2.65 22.30
C LEU A 572 8.71 2.06 22.81
N GLU A 573 8.74 0.93 23.52
CA GLU A 573 10.01 0.31 23.93
C GLU A 573 10.11 -1.04 23.22
N GLY A 574 11.23 -1.38 22.62
CA GLY A 574 11.24 -2.63 21.85
C GLY A 574 12.46 -2.76 20.98
N ASN A 575 12.36 -3.67 20.03
CA ASN A 575 13.21 -3.73 18.86
C ASN A 575 12.19 -3.95 17.75
N ASP A 576 11.60 -2.85 17.32
CA ASP A 576 10.37 -2.82 16.55
C ASP A 576 10.68 -2.86 15.06
N THR A 577 9.77 -3.47 14.30
CA THR A 577 9.76 -3.40 12.85
C THR A 577 8.45 -2.76 12.44
N ILE A 578 8.53 -1.58 11.85
CA ILE A 578 7.39 -0.76 11.44
C ILE A 578 7.46 -0.61 9.93
N ASP A 579 6.40 -1.03 9.25
CA ASP A 579 6.17 -0.81 7.82
C ASP A 579 4.94 0.08 7.67
N GLY A 580 5.11 1.29 7.16
CA GLY A 580 4.07 2.31 6.96
C GLY A 580 3.13 1.99 5.81
N GLY A 581 3.56 1.19 4.83
CA GLY A 581 2.73 0.82 3.71
C GLY A 581 2.57 1.96 2.71
N ALA A 582 1.34 2.35 2.38
CA ALA A 582 1.08 3.40 1.39
C ALA A 582 0.21 4.53 1.94
N GLY A 583 0.68 5.77 1.82
CA GLY A 583 0.05 6.97 2.35
C GLY A 583 1.14 7.91 2.88
N ASN A 584 0.73 9.02 3.50
CA ASN A 584 1.70 9.93 4.13
C ASN A 584 1.72 9.64 5.63
N ASP A 585 2.62 8.76 6.05
CA ASP A 585 2.60 8.17 7.37
C ASP A 585 3.40 8.98 8.38
N THR A 586 3.06 8.82 9.65
CA THR A 586 3.82 9.39 10.76
C THR A 586 4.29 8.29 11.69
N LEU A 587 5.59 8.01 11.65
CA LEU A 587 6.20 6.85 12.30
C LEU A 587 7.14 7.29 13.42
N ILE A 588 6.83 6.86 14.65
CA ILE A 588 7.66 7.09 15.84
C ILE A 588 8.08 5.72 16.37
N ASP A 589 9.36 5.37 16.26
CA ASP A 589 9.87 4.06 16.68
C ASP A 589 9.91 3.87 18.19
N GLY A 590 10.42 4.84 18.93
CA GLY A 590 10.65 4.70 20.36
C GLY A 590 12.00 4.07 20.70
N THR A 591 12.18 3.65 21.95
CA THR A 591 13.49 3.15 22.39
C THR A 591 13.73 1.74 21.89
N GLY A 592 14.86 1.47 21.26
CA GLY A 592 15.13 0.13 20.76
C GLY A 592 16.38 0.03 19.93
N ASP A 593 16.53 -1.04 19.16
CA ASP A 593 17.23 -0.95 17.87
C ASP A 593 16.16 -1.33 16.84
N ASP A 594 15.58 -0.33 16.19
CA ASP A 594 14.33 -0.42 15.44
C ASP A 594 14.57 -0.41 13.91
N SER A 595 13.59 -0.89 13.15
CA SER A 595 13.58 -0.85 11.69
C SER A 595 12.28 -0.22 11.21
N VAL A 596 12.37 0.93 10.55
CA VAL A 596 11.24 1.75 10.13
C VAL A 596 11.28 1.93 8.61
N TYR A 597 10.20 1.56 7.95
CA TYR A 597 9.98 1.71 6.52
C TYR A 597 8.77 2.63 6.34
N GLY A 598 8.93 3.79 5.70
CA GLY A 598 7.84 4.72 5.39
C GLY A 598 6.91 4.12 4.35
N GLY A 599 7.48 3.72 3.21
CA GLY A 599 6.76 3.00 2.17
C GLY A 599 6.49 3.92 0.98
N ALA A 600 5.24 4.14 0.61
CA ALA A 600 4.90 4.98 -0.54
C ALA A 600 4.07 6.21 -0.10
N GLY A 601 4.56 7.41 -0.37
CA GLY A 601 3.96 8.69 0.00
C GLY A 601 4.98 9.59 0.69
N ASP A 602 4.58 10.78 1.11
CA ASP A 602 5.49 11.74 1.75
C ASP A 602 5.48 11.50 3.28
N ASP A 603 6.42 10.71 3.78
CA ASP A 603 6.40 10.21 5.16
C ASP A 603 7.11 11.11 6.17
N VAL A 604 6.71 11.01 7.43
CA VAL A 604 7.32 11.69 8.56
C VAL A 604 7.85 10.68 9.59
N LEU A 605 9.17 10.60 9.70
CA LEU A 605 9.86 9.65 10.57
C LEU A 605 10.49 10.39 11.77
N TYR A 606 10.24 9.93 12.98
CA TYR A 606 10.85 10.49 14.18
C TYR A 606 11.97 9.59 14.68
N ASN A 607 13.20 10.10 14.61
CA ASN A 607 14.34 9.43 15.19
C ASN A 607 14.33 9.54 16.70
N THR A 608 14.47 8.41 17.38
CA THR A 608 14.56 8.40 18.83
C THR A 608 15.85 7.72 19.29
N SER A 609 15.81 6.86 20.30
CA SER A 609 17.04 6.34 20.91
C SER A 609 17.26 4.87 20.55
N GLY A 610 18.34 4.62 19.84
CA GLY A 610 18.69 3.26 19.47
C GLY A 610 19.91 3.22 18.58
N SER A 611 20.07 2.11 17.87
CA SER A 611 20.82 2.04 16.63
C SER A 611 19.86 1.58 15.55
N ASP A 612 19.17 2.54 14.98
CA ASP A 612 17.93 2.31 14.23
C ASP A 612 18.19 2.31 12.73
N THR A 613 17.27 1.75 11.96
CA THR A 613 17.30 1.79 10.49
C THR A 613 16.02 2.45 9.99
N TYR A 614 16.16 3.49 9.18
CA TYR A 614 15.05 4.20 8.54
C TYR A 614 15.20 4.12 7.02
N ASP A 615 14.11 3.80 6.35
CA ASP A 615 13.95 3.87 4.91
C ASP A 615 12.68 4.68 4.63
N GLY A 616 12.78 5.86 4.02
CA GLY A 616 11.58 6.68 3.72
C GLY A 616 10.75 6.00 2.63
N GLY A 617 11.39 5.66 1.52
CA GLY A 617 10.79 4.84 0.46
C GLY A 617 10.52 5.68 -0.79
N ASP A 618 9.32 5.58 -1.34
CA ASP A 618 8.88 6.31 -2.52
C ASP A 618 8.14 7.58 -2.10
N GLY A 619 8.75 8.76 -2.23
CA GLY A 619 8.08 10.02 -1.90
C GLY A 619 9.06 11.13 -1.60
N PHE A 620 8.60 12.17 -0.91
CA PHE A 620 9.47 13.14 -0.25
C PHE A 620 9.41 12.96 1.27
N ASP A 621 10.44 12.32 1.82
CA ASP A 621 10.40 11.83 3.19
C ASP A 621 11.16 12.75 4.14
N THR A 622 10.53 13.05 5.27
CA THR A 622 11.06 13.95 6.30
C THR A 622 11.38 13.19 7.58
N MET A 623 12.64 13.25 8.01
CA MET A 623 13.07 12.70 9.28
C MET A 623 13.40 13.80 10.29
N PHE A 624 12.78 13.71 11.47
CA PHE A 624 13.05 14.57 12.61
C PHE A 624 14.09 13.93 13.53
N VAL A 625 15.15 14.68 13.86
CA VAL A 625 16.23 14.23 14.73
C VAL A 625 16.27 15.10 15.99
N ASP A 626 15.71 14.59 17.10
CA ASP A 626 15.66 15.32 18.37
C ASP A 626 16.92 15.09 19.22
N VAL A 627 17.83 16.07 19.18
CA VAL A 627 19.02 16.14 20.05
C VAL A 627 18.90 17.25 21.10
N SER A 628 17.70 17.72 21.41
CA SER A 628 17.44 18.83 22.34
C SER A 628 17.83 18.50 23.79
N SER A 629 17.85 17.21 24.14
CA SER A 629 18.31 16.71 25.44
C SER A 629 19.84 16.76 25.61
N VAL A 630 20.58 16.97 24.53
CA VAL A 630 22.05 17.01 24.52
C VAL A 630 22.54 18.45 24.66
N ALA A 631 23.42 18.70 25.63
CA ALA A 631 24.01 20.02 25.81
C ALA A 631 24.96 20.39 24.67
N ALA A 632 24.96 21.67 24.27
CA ALA A 632 25.87 22.21 23.27
C ALA A 632 27.35 21.83 23.52
N GLY A 633 28.04 21.41 22.46
CA GLY A 633 29.46 21.02 22.50
C GLY A 633 29.77 19.69 23.19
N THR A 634 28.75 18.86 23.49
CA THR A 634 28.98 17.52 24.07
C THR A 634 29.66 16.57 23.09
N TYR A 635 29.20 16.56 21.83
CA TYR A 635 29.80 15.83 20.71
C TYR A 635 29.41 16.52 19.38
N ILE A 636 29.89 15.98 18.26
CA ILE A 636 29.50 16.38 16.90
C ILE A 636 28.65 15.25 16.31
N LEU A 637 27.50 15.58 15.74
CA LEU A 637 26.69 14.66 14.96
C LEU A 637 27.24 14.61 13.53
N GLU A 638 27.49 13.42 13.01
CA GLU A 638 27.94 13.18 11.65
C GLU A 638 26.77 12.58 10.86
N VAL A 639 26.49 13.18 9.71
CA VAL A 639 25.41 12.80 8.78
C VAL A 639 26.03 12.59 7.40
N ASN A 640 25.67 11.49 6.74
CA ASN A 640 26.18 11.17 5.43
C ASN A 640 25.11 10.45 4.60
N PHE A 641 24.48 11.16 3.67
CA PHE A 641 23.44 10.62 2.79
C PHE A 641 24.01 9.57 1.83
N VAL A 642 25.25 9.76 1.35
CA VAL A 642 25.91 8.80 0.45
C VAL A 642 26.11 7.43 1.10
N THR A 643 26.37 7.38 2.40
CA THR A 643 26.52 6.13 3.14
C THR A 643 25.28 5.73 3.94
N GLY A 644 24.27 6.59 4.00
CA GLY A 644 23.09 6.41 4.83
C GLY A 644 23.41 6.38 6.32
N TYR A 645 24.25 7.27 6.84
CA TYR A 645 24.72 7.23 8.23
C TYR A 645 24.32 8.49 9.00
N ILE A 646 23.72 8.31 10.18
CA ILE A 646 23.58 9.35 11.22
C ILE A 646 24.22 8.83 12.49
N GLY A 647 25.13 9.59 13.11
CA GLY A 647 25.68 9.15 14.39
C GLY A 647 26.72 10.07 14.99
N ARG A 648 27.28 9.67 16.13
CA ARG A 648 28.29 10.50 16.82
C ARG A 648 29.64 10.39 16.11
N LEU A 649 30.22 11.52 15.71
CA LEU A 649 31.52 11.58 15.06
C LEU A 649 32.59 10.85 15.90
N GLY A 650 33.16 9.78 15.34
CA GLY A 650 34.19 8.97 15.99
C GLY A 650 33.71 7.96 17.04
N ASN A 651 32.39 7.72 17.17
CA ASN A 651 31.82 6.68 18.02
C ASN A 651 30.66 5.92 17.32
N PRO A 652 30.94 4.82 16.61
CA PRO A 652 29.97 4.11 15.78
C PRO A 652 29.11 3.08 16.53
N ILE A 653 28.99 3.16 17.86
CA ILE A 653 28.29 2.15 18.68
C ILE A 653 26.83 2.57 18.96
N LEU A 654 26.43 3.78 18.57
CA LEU A 654 25.08 4.34 18.66
C LEU A 654 24.89 5.22 17.43
N SER A 655 24.53 4.58 16.32
CA SER A 655 24.38 5.22 15.02
C SER A 655 23.22 4.60 14.29
N ASP A 656 22.52 5.43 13.56
CA ASP A 656 21.35 5.08 12.77
C ASP A 656 21.74 4.99 11.30
N THR A 657 20.99 4.17 10.58
CA THR A 657 21.07 4.05 9.13
C THR A 657 19.88 4.75 8.51
N ILE A 658 20.11 5.57 7.49
CA ILE A 658 19.04 6.24 6.73
C ILE A 658 19.14 5.88 5.25
N VAL A 659 18.01 5.67 4.60
CA VAL A 659 17.89 5.38 3.16
C VAL A 659 16.66 6.13 2.66
N ASN A 660 16.71 6.67 1.43
CA ASN A 660 15.58 7.38 0.80
C ASN A 660 14.93 8.41 1.74
N ILE A 661 15.74 9.30 2.30
CA ILE A 661 15.26 10.42 3.11
C ILE A 661 15.76 11.69 2.42
N GLU A 662 14.86 12.58 2.04
CA GLU A 662 15.20 13.83 1.34
C GLU A 662 15.30 15.00 2.31
N ALA A 663 14.57 14.95 3.43
CA ALA A 663 14.49 16.03 4.41
C ALA A 663 14.97 15.63 5.81
N LEU A 664 15.93 16.40 6.36
CA LEU A 664 16.38 16.26 7.75
C LEU A 664 16.12 17.54 8.56
N ASP A 665 15.36 17.39 9.64
CA ASP A 665 15.07 18.47 10.59
C ASP A 665 15.68 18.18 11.97
N PHE A 666 16.76 18.91 12.31
CA PHE A 666 17.45 18.77 13.59
C PHE A 666 16.89 19.74 14.64
N ILE A 667 16.54 19.20 15.80
CA ILE A 667 16.11 20.00 16.95
C ILE A 667 17.20 19.92 18.03
N GLY A 668 17.89 21.04 18.31
CA GLY A 668 18.84 21.11 19.41
C GLY A 668 19.97 22.11 19.23
N SER A 669 21.10 21.85 19.90
CA SER A 669 22.27 22.75 19.96
C SER A 669 23.60 22.02 19.71
N VAL A 670 23.52 20.82 19.14
CA VAL A 670 24.68 20.00 18.80
C VAL A 670 25.20 20.44 17.44
N ASN A 671 26.53 20.46 17.29
CA ASN A 671 27.17 20.72 16.02
C ASN A 671 26.94 19.55 15.06
N VAL A 672 26.52 19.84 13.84
CA VAL A 672 26.29 18.88 12.76
C VAL A 672 27.41 18.98 11.73
N VAL A 673 27.97 17.85 11.32
CA VAL A 673 28.83 17.70 10.15
C VAL A 673 28.09 16.83 9.15
N MET A 674 27.73 17.41 8.02
CA MET A 674 26.93 16.72 7.01
C MET A 674 27.66 16.62 5.67
N THR A 675 27.45 15.49 4.99
CA THR A 675 27.73 15.30 3.56
C THR A 675 26.45 14.77 2.92
N GLY A 676 25.80 15.57 2.07
CA GLY A 676 24.67 15.12 1.27
C GLY A 676 25.11 14.36 0.02
N ASP A 677 24.17 14.08 -0.87
CA ASP A 677 24.38 13.15 -1.99
C ASP A 677 24.26 13.81 -3.37
N ALA A 678 23.46 13.26 -4.28
CA ALA A 678 23.25 13.80 -5.62
C ALA A 678 21.77 14.14 -5.89
N ASN A 679 20.93 13.98 -4.88
CA ASN A 679 19.51 14.30 -4.90
C ASN A 679 19.29 15.65 -4.24
N ASP A 680 18.15 16.28 -4.55
CA ASP A 680 17.76 17.55 -3.94
C ASP A 680 17.46 17.32 -2.45
N ASN A 681 18.29 17.85 -1.54
CA ASN A 681 18.13 17.66 -0.10
C ASN A 681 17.57 18.91 0.59
N TRP A 682 16.64 18.72 1.54
CA TRP A 682 16.20 19.78 2.45
C TRP A 682 16.75 19.56 3.86
N VAL A 683 17.51 20.52 4.38
CA VAL A 683 18.21 20.39 5.66
C VAL A 683 17.95 21.59 6.53
N ARG A 684 17.55 21.35 7.78
CA ARG A 684 17.49 22.38 8.81
C ARG A 684 18.28 21.97 10.03
N THR A 685 19.36 22.68 10.30
CA THR A 685 20.15 22.49 11.52
C THR A 685 19.65 23.36 12.68
N GLY A 686 20.22 23.11 13.86
CA GLY A 686 19.77 23.69 15.12
C GLY A 686 20.50 24.98 15.48
N SER A 687 20.89 25.09 16.76
CA SER A 687 21.67 26.21 17.29
C SER A 687 23.18 25.90 17.40
N GLY A 688 23.65 25.00 16.54
CA GLY A 688 24.99 24.42 16.58
C GLY A 688 26.09 25.35 16.06
N HIS A 689 27.23 24.79 15.71
CA HIS A 689 28.17 25.44 14.78
C HIS A 689 28.45 24.39 13.73
N ASP A 690 27.74 24.48 12.63
CA ASP A 690 27.46 23.39 11.72
C ASP A 690 28.35 23.48 10.48
N SER A 691 28.66 22.34 9.90
CA SER A 691 29.55 22.22 8.73
C SER A 691 28.89 21.30 7.71
N ILE A 692 28.22 21.88 6.73
CA ILE A 692 27.31 21.19 5.82
C ILE A 692 27.87 21.26 4.41
N ARG A 693 28.03 20.10 3.77
CA ARG A 693 28.17 19.99 2.31
C ARG A 693 26.90 19.34 1.80
N SER A 694 26.07 20.05 1.05
CA SER A 694 24.78 19.52 0.59
C SER A 694 24.94 18.58 -0.61
N GLY A 695 25.89 18.83 -1.51
CA GLY A 695 26.33 17.84 -2.48
C GLY A 695 25.97 18.24 -3.90
N ALA A 696 25.43 17.34 -4.70
CA ALA A 696 24.84 17.73 -5.97
C ALA A 696 23.31 17.66 -5.88
N GLY A 697 22.61 18.40 -6.72
CA GLY A 697 21.15 18.56 -6.61
C GLY A 697 20.83 20.00 -6.27
N ASP A 698 19.58 20.41 -6.43
CA ASP A 698 19.11 21.75 -6.06
C ASP A 698 18.75 21.73 -4.56
N ASP A 699 19.72 22.01 -3.70
CA ASP A 699 19.60 21.81 -2.26
C ASP A 699 18.99 23.01 -1.53
N THR A 700 18.35 22.77 -0.38
CA THR A 700 17.92 23.83 0.53
C THR A 700 18.48 23.59 1.93
N VAL A 701 19.30 24.50 2.43
CA VAL A 701 19.98 24.36 3.73
C VAL A 701 19.73 25.57 4.61
N HIS A 702 19.23 25.32 5.82
CA HIS A 702 19.10 26.32 6.88
C HIS A 702 20.06 26.00 8.04
N GLY A 703 21.10 26.83 8.22
CA GLY A 703 22.13 26.71 9.26
C GLY A 703 21.61 26.96 10.67
N GLY A 704 20.60 27.83 10.81
CA GLY A 704 19.93 28.10 12.07
C GLY A 704 20.67 29.16 12.89
N ALA A 705 21.01 28.87 14.14
CA ALA A 705 21.82 29.78 14.94
C ALA A 705 23.19 29.15 15.14
N GLY A 706 24.26 29.94 15.16
CA GLY A 706 25.57 29.34 15.15
C GLY A 706 26.65 30.21 14.57
N SER A 707 27.58 29.55 13.91
CA SER A 707 28.65 30.17 13.12
C SER A 707 29.01 29.07 12.17
N ASP A 708 28.20 29.01 11.13
CA ASP A 708 28.00 27.83 10.32
C ASP A 708 28.84 27.93 9.05
N THR A 709 29.17 26.79 8.47
CA THR A 709 29.86 26.74 7.19
C THR A 709 29.11 25.81 6.26
N ILE A 710 28.55 26.38 5.19
CA ILE A 710 27.66 25.69 4.28
C ILE A 710 28.26 25.75 2.87
N TRP A 711 28.32 24.60 2.21
CA TRP A 711 28.71 24.44 0.81
C TRP A 711 27.55 23.81 0.04
N GLY A 712 27.00 24.54 -0.94
CA GLY A 712 25.97 24.08 -1.87
C GLY A 712 26.51 23.01 -2.84
N GLU A 713 27.71 23.25 -3.37
CA GLU A 713 28.42 22.35 -4.28
C GLU A 713 27.90 22.38 -5.73
N ALA A 714 26.93 21.59 -6.16
CA ALA A 714 26.52 21.60 -7.57
C ALA A 714 25.01 21.48 -7.76
N GLY A 715 24.38 22.56 -8.21
CA GLY A 715 22.93 22.68 -8.36
C GLY A 715 22.55 24.13 -8.11
N ASN A 716 21.27 24.46 -8.17
CA ASN A 716 20.79 25.79 -7.82
C ASN A 716 20.36 25.79 -6.35
N ASP A 717 21.28 26.14 -5.46
CA ASP A 717 21.11 25.91 -4.03
C ASP A 717 20.51 27.13 -3.32
N LEU A 718 19.69 26.90 -2.29
CA LEU A 718 19.26 27.91 -1.33
C LEU A 718 19.96 27.68 0.00
N LEU A 719 20.88 28.58 0.37
CA LEU A 719 21.69 28.49 1.58
C LEU A 719 21.37 29.66 2.53
N GLU A 720 20.89 29.37 3.72
CA GLU A 720 20.61 30.36 4.78
C GLU A 720 21.52 30.10 6.00
N GLY A 721 22.36 31.07 6.36
CA GLY A 721 23.24 31.01 7.54
C GLY A 721 22.46 31.16 8.83
N GLY A 722 21.72 32.27 8.95
CA GLY A 722 20.83 32.56 10.07
C GLY A 722 21.47 33.48 11.11
N ASP A 723 21.40 33.14 12.40
CA ASP A 723 22.03 33.94 13.46
C ASP A 723 23.49 33.49 13.65
N GLY A 724 24.51 34.30 13.35
CA GLY A 724 25.86 33.80 13.51
C GLY A 724 27.00 34.65 13.00
N ASN A 725 28.10 34.02 12.61
CA ASN A 725 29.10 34.62 11.73
C ASN A 725 29.41 33.49 10.76
N ASP A 726 28.66 33.48 9.66
CA ASP A 726 28.49 32.32 8.82
C ASP A 726 29.35 32.41 7.57
N VAL A 727 29.61 31.27 6.95
CA VAL A 727 30.40 31.16 5.73
C VAL A 727 29.63 30.31 4.73
N LEU A 728 29.11 30.93 3.68
CA LEU A 728 28.28 30.29 2.67
C LEU A 728 29.01 30.24 1.32
N HIS A 729 28.97 29.08 0.68
CA HIS A 729 29.63 28.82 -0.59
C HIS A 729 28.64 28.15 -1.56
N GLY A 730 28.16 28.87 -2.58
CA GLY A 730 27.26 28.33 -3.61
C GLY A 730 27.96 27.27 -4.48
N GLN A 731 28.99 27.71 -5.21
CA GLN A 731 29.89 26.93 -6.07
C GLN A 731 29.48 26.84 -7.54
N ARG A 732 28.57 25.94 -7.92
CA ARG A 732 28.20 25.76 -9.33
C ARG A 732 26.69 25.70 -9.43
N GLY A 733 26.13 26.57 -10.26
CA GLY A 733 24.69 26.71 -10.44
C GLY A 733 24.24 28.11 -10.05
N GLU A 734 22.97 28.42 -10.27
CA GLU A 734 22.42 29.74 -9.94
C GLU A 734 21.97 29.73 -8.47
N ASP A 735 22.84 30.14 -7.56
CA ASP A 735 22.64 29.95 -6.12
C ASP A 735 22.01 31.16 -5.43
N HIS A 736 21.26 30.93 -4.34
CA HIS A 736 20.75 31.96 -3.44
C HIS A 736 21.34 31.80 -2.03
N LEU A 737 22.21 32.73 -1.64
CA LEU A 737 22.89 32.75 -0.35
C LEU A 737 22.34 33.89 0.52
N ILE A 738 21.96 33.58 1.76
CA ILE A 738 21.43 34.53 2.75
C ILE A 738 22.25 34.40 4.05
N GLY A 739 23.03 35.42 4.39
CA GLY A 739 23.86 35.46 5.60
C GLY A 739 23.02 35.48 6.87
N GLY A 740 22.21 36.53 7.02
CA GLY A 740 21.30 36.68 8.15
C GLY A 740 21.81 37.73 9.14
N SER A 741 21.84 37.40 10.43
CA SER A 741 22.40 38.29 11.45
C SER A 741 23.83 37.88 11.75
N GLY A 742 24.83 38.72 11.48
CA GLY A 742 26.17 38.22 11.66
C GLY A 742 27.31 39.04 11.08
N ARG A 743 28.47 38.42 10.92
CA ARG A 743 29.48 39.01 10.04
C ARG A 743 29.89 37.92 9.10
N ASP A 744 29.17 37.86 8.02
CA ASP A 744 29.03 36.68 7.19
C ASP A 744 29.92 36.81 5.96
N TRP A 745 30.27 35.67 5.41
CA TRP A 745 31.12 35.55 4.24
C TRP A 745 30.39 34.72 3.21
N LEU A 746 29.92 35.37 2.15
CA LEU A 746 29.15 34.73 1.08
C LEU A 746 29.99 34.68 -0.20
N PHE A 747 30.00 33.51 -0.84
CA PHE A 747 30.74 33.26 -2.08
C PHE A 747 29.82 32.58 -3.10
N GLY A 748 29.43 33.30 -4.16
CA GLY A 748 28.60 32.76 -5.25
C GLY A 748 29.35 31.72 -6.09
N TYR A 749 30.50 32.14 -6.62
CA TYR A 749 31.43 31.38 -7.47
C TYR A 749 31.18 31.47 -8.98
N ALA A 750 30.43 30.54 -9.55
CA ALA A 750 30.25 30.46 -10.99
C ALA A 750 28.77 30.51 -11.29
N GLU A 751 28.41 30.99 -12.48
CA GLU A 751 27.02 31.19 -12.87
C GLU A 751 26.39 32.42 -12.18
N ASP A 752 25.09 32.66 -12.34
CA ASP A 752 24.47 33.94 -11.97
C ASP A 752 23.83 33.82 -10.57
N ASP A 753 24.48 34.37 -9.55
CA ASP A 753 24.12 34.14 -8.15
C ASP A 753 23.37 35.31 -7.49
N ARG A 754 22.63 35.01 -6.40
CA ARG A 754 21.96 35.98 -5.53
C ARG A 754 22.53 35.91 -4.12
N LEU A 755 23.17 36.98 -3.64
CA LEU A 755 23.78 37.05 -2.30
C LEU A 755 23.17 38.17 -1.46
N GLU A 756 22.73 37.85 -0.24
CA GLU A 756 22.16 38.77 0.74
C GLU A 756 22.97 38.69 2.04
N GLY A 757 23.63 39.79 2.45
CA GLY A 757 24.42 39.86 3.68
C GLY A 757 23.53 39.83 4.92
N GLY A 758 22.72 40.87 5.08
CA GLY A 758 21.72 40.95 6.14
C GLY A 758 22.06 42.04 7.16
N ASP A 759 22.12 41.69 8.43
CA ASP A 759 22.50 42.63 9.50
C ASP A 759 24.00 42.51 9.81
N ASP A 760 24.60 43.60 10.31
CA ASP A 760 25.99 43.70 10.73
C ASP A 760 26.98 43.73 9.53
N GLY A 761 28.24 43.30 9.67
CA GLY A 761 29.30 43.72 8.73
C GLY A 761 29.88 42.58 7.89
N ASP A 762 29.44 42.49 6.65
CA ASP A 762 29.55 41.31 5.80
C ASP A 762 30.58 41.42 4.68
N ARG A 763 30.88 40.26 4.08
CA ARG A 763 31.69 40.15 2.87
C ARG A 763 31.01 39.28 1.83
N LEU A 764 30.63 39.89 0.71
CA LEU A 764 29.98 39.21 -0.40
C LEU A 764 30.92 39.17 -1.61
N TYR A 765 31.05 38.00 -2.22
CA TYR A 765 31.87 37.77 -3.41
C TYR A 765 31.03 37.05 -4.47
N GLY A 766 30.58 37.75 -5.50
CA GLY A 766 29.85 37.17 -6.65
C GLY A 766 30.72 36.17 -7.40
N MET A 767 31.92 36.62 -7.82
CA MET A 767 32.91 35.86 -8.59
C MET A 767 32.52 35.86 -10.10
N PRO A 768 32.89 34.89 -10.97
CA PRO A 768 32.38 34.89 -12.34
C PRO A 768 30.87 34.63 -12.45
N GLY A 769 30.10 35.59 -12.96
CA GLY A 769 28.64 35.50 -13.02
C GLY A 769 27.99 36.82 -13.43
N HIS A 770 26.68 36.85 -13.62
CA HIS A 770 25.91 38.09 -13.60
C HIS A 770 25.17 38.17 -12.27
N ASP A 771 25.89 38.62 -11.25
CA ASP A 771 25.46 38.41 -9.88
C ASP A 771 24.59 39.55 -9.35
N TRP A 772 23.70 39.24 -8.42
CA TRP A 772 22.98 40.21 -7.61
C TRP A 772 23.45 40.14 -6.17
N LEU A 773 24.00 41.24 -5.65
CA LEU A 773 24.51 41.33 -4.29
C LEU A 773 23.81 42.45 -3.52
N ASP A 774 23.43 42.20 -2.28
CA ASP A 774 22.88 43.18 -1.34
C ASP A 774 23.55 43.06 0.03
N GLY A 775 24.17 44.14 0.50
CA GLY A 775 24.88 44.18 1.78
C GLY A 775 23.95 44.17 2.98
N GLY A 776 22.78 44.82 2.87
CA GLY A 776 21.88 45.02 4.01
C GLY A 776 22.32 46.14 4.95
N ASP A 777 22.14 45.97 6.26
CA ASP A 777 22.48 46.98 7.27
C ASP A 777 23.90 46.72 7.80
N GLY A 778 24.90 47.57 7.52
CA GLY A 778 26.25 47.11 7.82
C GLY A 778 27.43 47.99 7.50
N ARG A 779 28.64 47.44 7.67
CA ARG A 779 29.78 47.98 6.92
C ARG A 779 30.30 46.85 6.08
N ASP A 780 29.89 46.89 4.83
CA ASP A 780 29.98 45.74 3.97
C ASP A 780 31.08 45.90 2.94
N TRP A 781 31.54 44.75 2.48
CA TRP A 781 32.53 44.64 1.42
C TRP A 781 31.97 43.74 0.33
N LEU A 782 31.56 44.34 -0.77
CA LEU A 782 30.90 43.65 -1.86
C LEU A 782 31.79 43.65 -3.11
N PHE A 783 31.99 42.47 -3.68
CA PHE A 783 32.84 42.26 -4.85
C PHE A 783 32.05 41.48 -5.92
N GLY A 784 31.62 42.15 -6.99
CA GLY A 784 31.00 41.49 -8.15
C GLY A 784 31.99 40.53 -8.82
N ASN A 785 33.19 41.03 -9.11
CA ASN A 785 34.28 40.34 -9.81
C ASN A 785 34.11 40.29 -11.31
N GLY A 786 33.31 39.37 -11.86
CA GLY A 786 33.39 39.05 -13.27
C GLY A 786 32.06 38.81 -13.93
N GLY A 787 31.48 39.83 -14.54
CA GLY A 787 30.42 39.66 -15.53
C GLY A 787 29.57 40.90 -15.72
N ARG A 788 28.39 40.98 -15.12
CA ARG A 788 27.50 42.15 -15.23
C ARG A 788 26.67 42.15 -13.98
N ASP A 789 27.25 42.75 -12.97
CA ASP A 789 26.77 42.56 -11.61
C ASP A 789 25.86 43.73 -11.23
N THR A 790 24.88 43.44 -10.39
CA THR A 790 24.05 44.46 -9.73
C THR A 790 24.34 44.40 -8.25
N ILE A 791 24.92 45.46 -7.70
CA ILE A 791 25.39 45.48 -6.31
C ILE A 791 24.74 46.63 -5.55
N HIS A 792 24.13 46.31 -4.43
CA HIS A 792 23.55 47.24 -3.46
C HIS A 792 24.38 47.25 -2.18
N GLY A 793 24.95 48.41 -1.84
CA GLY A 793 25.72 48.60 -0.60
C GLY A 793 24.85 48.46 0.64
N GLY A 794 23.61 48.94 0.56
CA GLY A 794 22.67 48.90 1.67
C GLY A 794 22.76 50.13 2.57
N GLY A 795 22.73 49.92 3.88
CA GLY A 795 22.86 50.97 4.89
C GLY A 795 24.26 51.04 5.49
N ASP A 796 24.60 52.21 6.03
CA ASP A 796 25.90 52.50 6.66
C ASP A 796 27.03 52.63 5.63
N ASN A 797 28.32 52.49 5.99
CA ASN A 797 29.40 52.99 5.13
C ASN A 797 30.15 51.86 4.42
N ASP A 798 29.86 51.64 3.14
CA ASP A 798 30.20 50.42 2.44
C ASP A 798 31.34 50.55 1.44
N GLN A 799 31.83 49.39 1.01
CA GLN A 799 32.84 49.26 -0.03
C GLN A 799 32.32 48.32 -1.13
N VAL A 800 31.94 48.92 -2.26
CA VAL A 800 31.35 48.26 -3.41
C VAL A 800 32.36 48.22 -4.56
N TYR A 801 32.64 47.02 -5.08
CA TYR A 801 33.59 46.79 -6.17
C TYR A 801 32.94 45.94 -7.29
N GLY A 802 32.67 46.52 -8.47
CA GLY A 802 32.20 45.75 -9.64
C GLY A 802 33.31 44.88 -10.24
N LEU A 803 34.49 45.47 -10.42
CA LEU A 803 35.73 44.89 -10.93
C LEU A 803 35.76 44.66 -12.45
N ALA A 804 35.22 43.59 -13.02
CA ALA A 804 35.30 43.32 -14.45
C ALA A 804 33.90 43.00 -14.97
N GLY A 805 33.41 43.73 -15.95
CA GLY A 805 32.02 43.62 -16.32
C GLY A 805 31.38 44.92 -16.71
N HIS A 806 30.07 44.89 -16.95
CA HIS A 806 29.27 46.08 -17.23
C HIS A 806 28.30 46.30 -16.08
N ASP A 807 28.80 46.82 -14.96
CA ASP A 807 28.17 46.65 -13.66
C ASP A 807 27.21 47.81 -13.33
N VAL A 808 26.26 47.55 -12.44
CA VAL A 808 25.35 48.54 -11.87
C VAL A 808 25.56 48.54 -10.36
N LEU A 809 26.13 49.62 -9.84
CA LEU A 809 26.62 49.69 -8.47
C LEU A 809 25.92 50.81 -7.73
N PHE A 810 25.25 50.48 -6.63
CA PHE A 810 24.58 51.40 -5.72
C PHE A 810 25.31 51.40 -4.38
N GLY A 811 25.77 52.57 -3.93
CA GLY A 811 26.25 52.77 -2.57
C GLY A 811 25.10 52.83 -1.55
N ASP A 812 23.90 53.21 -2.01
CA ASP A 812 22.68 53.36 -1.21
C ASP A 812 22.82 54.39 -0.07
N ALA A 813 22.68 54.04 1.20
CA ALA A 813 22.62 55.02 2.29
C ALA A 813 23.86 54.98 3.17
N GLY A 814 24.75 55.97 3.08
CA GLY A 814 26.08 55.76 3.67
C GLY A 814 27.10 56.86 3.54
N ASN A 815 28.37 56.47 3.54
CA ASN A 815 29.47 57.28 3.01
C ASN A 815 30.38 56.30 2.32
N ASP A 816 30.05 56.05 1.07
CA ASP A 816 30.39 54.80 0.43
C ASP A 816 31.60 54.96 -0.46
N ARG A 817 32.25 53.83 -0.73
CA ARG A 817 33.29 53.75 -1.75
C ARG A 817 32.83 52.80 -2.83
N VAL A 818 32.51 53.34 -3.99
CA VAL A 818 32.04 52.58 -5.15
C VAL A 818 33.10 52.60 -6.23
N PHE A 819 33.52 51.42 -6.67
CA PHE A 819 34.55 51.21 -7.67
C PHE A 819 34.00 50.34 -8.82
N GLY A 820 33.88 50.91 -10.02
CA GLY A 820 33.38 50.25 -11.24
C GLY A 820 34.34 49.18 -11.71
N GLY A 821 35.51 49.58 -12.20
CA GLY A 821 36.56 48.68 -12.63
C GLY A 821 36.70 48.65 -14.13
N GLY A 822 36.48 47.51 -14.77
CA GLY A 822 36.75 47.28 -16.17
C GLY A 822 35.49 46.95 -16.95
N GLY A 823 35.08 47.86 -17.81
CA GLY A 823 33.91 47.79 -18.67
C GLY A 823 33.13 49.09 -18.54
N ASN A 824 31.87 49.12 -18.94
CA ASN A 824 31.07 50.35 -18.89
C ASN A 824 30.10 50.23 -17.74
N ASP A 825 30.39 50.93 -16.65
CA ASP A 825 29.69 50.75 -15.38
C ASP A 825 28.72 51.90 -15.12
N THR A 826 27.69 51.64 -14.32
CA THR A 826 26.81 52.68 -13.76
C THR A 826 27.02 52.71 -12.24
N LEU A 827 27.47 53.85 -11.73
CA LEU A 827 27.77 54.05 -10.31
C LEU A 827 26.85 55.11 -9.73
N ASP A 828 26.05 54.75 -8.74
CA ASP A 828 25.24 55.66 -7.93
C ASP A 828 25.73 55.60 -6.48
N GLY A 829 26.16 56.74 -5.94
CA GLY A 829 26.58 56.82 -4.52
C GLY A 829 25.40 56.77 -3.56
N GLY A 830 24.22 57.19 -3.99
CA GLY A 830 23.04 57.30 -3.13
C GLY A 830 23.10 58.51 -2.18
N ALA A 831 22.76 58.30 -0.91
CA ALA A 831 22.70 59.35 0.10
C ALA A 831 23.93 59.26 1.01
N GLY A 832 24.74 60.31 1.07
CA GLY A 832 25.99 60.18 1.80
C GLY A 832 27.06 61.18 1.45
N ASN A 833 28.31 60.87 1.78
CA ASN A 833 29.44 61.58 1.19
C ASN A 833 30.32 60.54 0.50
N ASP A 834 30.04 60.33 -0.78
CA ASP A 834 30.47 59.11 -1.44
C ASP A 834 31.71 59.33 -2.29
N THR A 835 32.48 58.27 -2.51
CA THR A 835 33.67 58.29 -3.35
C THR A 835 33.50 57.29 -4.49
N LEU A 836 33.32 57.81 -5.71
CA LEU A 836 33.07 57.03 -6.91
C LEU A 836 34.31 57.00 -7.81
N THR A 837 34.62 55.82 -8.36
CA THR A 837 35.76 55.61 -9.27
C THR A 837 35.36 54.65 -10.38
N GLY A 838 35.40 55.07 -11.63
CA GLY A 838 34.96 54.24 -12.77
C GLY A 838 36.04 53.30 -13.29
N ASP A 839 37.30 53.75 -13.32
CA ASP A 839 38.46 53.10 -13.92
C ASP A 839 38.33 52.89 -15.45
N ILE A 840 38.46 51.68 -15.98
CA ILE A 840 38.55 51.43 -17.42
C ILE A 840 37.15 51.26 -18.00
N GLY A 841 36.60 52.33 -18.55
CA GLY A 841 35.26 52.25 -19.09
C GLY A 841 34.84 53.44 -19.90
N ALA A 842 33.61 53.37 -20.40
CA ALA A 842 32.76 54.54 -20.57
C ALA A 842 31.68 54.47 -19.48
N ASP A 843 31.94 55.16 -18.37
CA ASP A 843 31.18 54.96 -17.13
C ASP A 843 30.13 56.04 -16.93
N VAL A 844 29.04 55.70 -16.25
CA VAL A 844 27.95 56.61 -15.89
C VAL A 844 27.98 56.83 -14.38
N PHE A 845 28.21 58.07 -13.96
CA PHE A 845 28.12 58.46 -12.56
C PHE A 845 26.78 59.14 -12.30
N VAL A 846 25.93 58.53 -11.48
CA VAL A 846 24.67 59.09 -11.01
C VAL A 846 24.94 59.87 -9.72
N PHE A 847 24.56 61.14 -9.69
CA PHE A 847 24.78 62.00 -8.53
C PHE A 847 23.57 61.99 -7.59
N GLY A 848 23.82 61.74 -6.30
CA GLY A 848 22.82 61.67 -5.24
C GLY A 848 22.86 62.84 -4.26
N GLU A 849 22.46 62.59 -3.01
CA GLU A 849 22.45 63.59 -1.94
C GLU A 849 23.77 63.59 -1.15
N GLY A 850 24.29 64.79 -0.85
CA GLY A 850 25.48 64.99 -0.01
C GLY A 850 26.78 65.31 -0.76
N LEU A 851 27.95 65.01 -0.16
CA LEU A 851 29.26 65.49 -0.65
C LEU A 851 30.04 64.41 -1.38
N ASP A 852 29.77 64.25 -2.67
CA ASP A 852 30.33 63.17 -3.48
C ASP A 852 31.61 63.57 -4.21
N VAL A 853 32.46 62.58 -4.45
CA VAL A 853 33.75 62.75 -5.12
C VAL A 853 33.92 61.69 -6.21
N ILE A 854 34.03 62.12 -7.47
CA ILE A 854 34.49 61.28 -8.58
C ILE A 854 36.01 61.41 -8.70
N THR A 855 36.74 60.30 -8.65
CA THR A 855 38.19 60.32 -8.51
C THR A 855 38.98 60.32 -9.82
N ASP A 856 38.41 59.84 -10.92
CA ASP A 856 39.15 59.53 -12.15
C ASP A 856 38.42 59.84 -13.48
N PHE A 857 37.37 60.65 -13.43
CA PHE A 857 36.54 61.06 -14.57
C PHE A 857 37.34 61.38 -15.86
N LYS A 858 36.94 60.76 -16.97
CA LYS A 858 37.51 60.92 -18.31
C LYS A 858 36.51 61.64 -19.24
N ASN A 859 36.82 62.89 -19.56
CA ASN A 859 35.99 63.66 -20.50
C ASN A 859 35.86 62.96 -21.86
N ASP A 860 34.72 63.18 -22.52
CA ASP A 860 34.33 62.58 -23.81
C ASP A 860 34.22 61.04 -23.79
N VAL A 861 34.26 60.42 -22.61
CA VAL A 861 34.20 58.96 -22.41
C VAL A 861 33.16 58.62 -21.35
N ASP A 862 33.26 59.24 -20.18
CA ASP A 862 32.35 59.03 -19.06
C ASP A 862 31.20 60.06 -19.09
N GLU A 863 30.05 59.69 -18.52
CA GLU A 863 28.88 60.55 -18.36
C GLU A 863 28.58 60.82 -16.88
N ILE A 864 27.99 61.98 -16.59
CA ILE A 864 27.44 62.33 -15.26
C ILE A 864 25.94 62.57 -15.41
N HIS A 865 25.14 61.79 -14.69
CA HIS A 865 23.70 61.89 -14.66
C HIS A 865 23.26 62.71 -13.46
N LEU A 866 22.51 63.79 -13.71
CA LEU A 866 22.01 64.71 -12.69
C LEU A 866 20.48 64.78 -12.78
N ASP A 867 19.78 64.62 -11.67
CA ASP A 867 18.32 64.76 -11.61
C ASP A 867 17.89 66.25 -11.70
N ASP A 868 17.00 66.59 -12.65
CA ASP A 868 16.48 67.96 -12.83
C ASP A 868 15.72 68.46 -11.57
N ALA A 869 15.26 67.55 -10.70
CA ALA A 869 14.61 67.87 -9.44
C ALA A 869 15.54 68.60 -8.46
N MET A 870 16.86 68.41 -8.54
CA MET A 870 17.85 68.99 -7.61
C MET A 870 17.82 70.53 -7.56
N TRP A 871 17.41 71.18 -8.66
CA TRP A 871 17.27 72.64 -8.76
C TRP A 871 15.86 73.08 -9.17
N GLY A 872 14.88 72.17 -9.15
CA GLY A 872 13.47 72.46 -9.43
C GLY A 872 13.10 72.60 -10.90
N GLY A 873 13.94 72.08 -11.81
CA GLY A 873 13.58 71.89 -13.21
C GLY A 873 14.01 72.98 -14.20
N GLY A 874 14.19 72.59 -15.48
CA GLY A 874 14.12 73.49 -16.63
C GLY A 874 15.39 74.30 -16.95
N LEU A 875 16.54 73.86 -16.46
CA LEU A 875 17.85 74.37 -16.87
C LEU A 875 18.46 73.48 -17.96
N THR A 876 19.19 74.07 -18.91
CA THR A 876 20.06 73.29 -19.81
C THR A 876 21.39 72.95 -19.11
N VAL A 877 22.12 71.93 -19.58
CA VAL A 877 23.45 71.57 -19.06
C VAL A 877 24.38 72.78 -18.92
N ALA A 878 24.44 73.65 -19.94
CA ALA A 878 25.25 74.87 -19.91
C ALA A 878 24.81 75.86 -18.80
N GLN A 879 23.52 75.90 -18.48
CA GLN A 879 22.99 76.72 -17.38
C GLN A 879 23.30 76.09 -16.02
N VAL A 880 23.24 74.76 -15.89
CA VAL A 880 23.63 74.02 -14.67
C VAL A 880 25.11 74.26 -14.35
N ILE A 881 26.01 74.03 -15.31
CA ILE A 881 27.46 74.27 -15.13
C ILE A 881 27.74 75.74 -14.76
N SER A 882 27.05 76.70 -15.38
CA SER A 882 27.25 78.13 -15.07
C SER A 882 26.68 78.55 -13.72
N ALA A 883 25.64 77.88 -13.22
CA ALA A 883 24.97 78.23 -11.98
C ALA A 883 25.66 77.60 -10.77
N PHE A 884 26.13 76.36 -10.90
CA PHE A 884 26.60 75.54 -9.78
C PHE A 884 28.09 75.19 -9.88
N GLY A 885 28.69 75.28 -11.07
CA GLY A 885 30.07 74.88 -11.32
C GLY A 885 31.12 75.92 -10.95
N SER A 886 32.16 75.47 -10.26
CA SER A 886 33.36 76.24 -9.94
C SER A 886 34.62 75.38 -9.99
N VAL A 887 35.80 76.01 -10.03
CA VAL A 887 37.08 75.30 -9.92
C VAL A 887 37.70 75.63 -8.56
N VAL A 888 37.83 74.63 -7.69
CA VAL A 888 38.35 74.77 -6.34
C VAL A 888 39.51 73.78 -6.15
N GLY A 889 40.68 74.27 -5.76
CA GLY A 889 41.81 73.40 -5.41
C GLY A 889 42.41 72.57 -6.57
N GLY A 890 42.05 72.86 -7.83
CA GLY A 890 42.45 72.05 -9.00
C GLY A 890 41.41 71.03 -9.44
N ASN A 891 40.24 71.02 -8.79
CA ASN A 891 39.11 70.15 -9.11
C ASN A 891 37.92 70.98 -9.61
N THR A 892 37.01 70.35 -10.34
CA THR A 892 35.72 70.93 -10.70
C THR A 892 34.72 70.56 -9.62
N VAL A 893 33.94 71.52 -9.15
CA VAL A 893 32.97 71.36 -8.07
C VAL A 893 31.62 71.89 -8.54
N LEU A 894 30.59 71.06 -8.55
CA LEU A 894 29.19 71.45 -8.75
C LEU A 894 28.51 71.53 -7.37
N ASP A 895 28.24 72.74 -6.87
CA ASP A 895 27.57 72.96 -5.58
C ASP A 895 26.11 73.35 -5.82
N PHE A 896 25.19 72.44 -5.53
CA PHE A 896 23.75 72.62 -5.72
C PHE A 896 23.07 73.26 -4.49
N GLY A 897 23.83 73.53 -3.42
CA GLY A 897 23.33 74.02 -2.16
C GLY A 897 22.73 72.91 -1.28
N GLY A 898 22.31 73.27 -0.06
CA GLY A 898 21.69 72.32 0.87
C GLY A 898 22.63 71.28 1.49
N GLY A 899 23.91 71.28 1.11
CA GLY A 899 24.87 70.23 1.49
C GLY A 899 25.22 69.28 0.34
N ASN A 900 24.59 69.43 -0.83
CA ASN A 900 24.78 68.56 -1.99
C ASN A 900 25.87 69.16 -2.91
N THR A 901 27.00 68.48 -3.03
CA THR A 901 28.14 68.94 -3.82
C THR A 901 28.85 67.78 -4.50
N LEU A 902 28.97 67.82 -5.82
CA LEU A 902 29.77 66.87 -6.59
C LEU A 902 31.16 67.45 -6.88
N THR A 903 32.22 66.78 -6.44
CA THR A 903 33.62 67.12 -6.74
C THR A 903 34.21 66.14 -7.75
N ILE A 904 34.71 66.66 -8.86
CA ILE A 904 35.38 65.88 -9.91
C ILE A 904 36.88 66.16 -9.82
N ASN A 905 37.64 65.17 -9.36
CA ASN A 905 39.06 65.31 -9.10
C ASN A 905 39.88 65.47 -10.39
N GLY A 906 40.84 66.39 -10.38
CA GLY A 906 41.77 66.60 -11.49
C GLY A 906 41.19 67.35 -12.70
N LEU A 907 39.88 67.59 -12.76
CA LEU A 907 39.25 68.37 -13.81
C LEU A 907 39.37 69.88 -13.52
N THR A 908 40.24 70.58 -14.25
CA THR A 908 40.57 72.00 -13.97
C THR A 908 39.74 73.02 -14.77
N ASN A 909 38.77 72.55 -15.57
CA ASN A 909 37.93 73.42 -16.41
C ASN A 909 36.51 72.86 -16.52
N THR A 910 35.55 73.59 -15.97
CA THR A 910 34.13 73.18 -15.95
C THR A 910 33.48 73.11 -17.34
N SER A 911 34.04 73.79 -18.36
CA SER A 911 33.49 73.76 -19.71
C SER A 911 33.64 72.41 -20.42
N LEU A 912 34.46 71.50 -19.86
CA LEU A 912 34.68 70.18 -20.43
C LEU A 912 33.49 69.25 -20.18
N LEU A 913 32.65 69.55 -19.19
CA LEU A 913 31.45 68.78 -18.84
C LEU A 913 30.23 69.06 -19.73
N LEU A 914 30.33 69.94 -20.73
CA LEU A 914 29.17 70.38 -21.51
C LEU A 914 28.50 69.26 -22.31
N ASP A 915 29.30 68.30 -22.77
CA ASP A 915 28.86 67.20 -23.61
C ASP A 915 28.75 65.87 -22.83
N ASP A 916 29.26 65.84 -21.58
CA ASP A 916 29.32 64.64 -20.74
C ASP A 916 28.26 64.63 -19.61
N ILE A 917 27.51 65.73 -19.41
CA ILE A 917 26.40 65.76 -18.44
C ILE A 917 25.08 65.43 -19.15
N VAL A 918 24.35 64.48 -18.56
CA VAL A 918 22.95 64.17 -18.90
C VAL A 918 22.06 64.63 -17.76
N ILE A 919 21.02 65.41 -18.09
CA ILE A 919 19.97 65.75 -17.13
C ILE A 919 18.86 64.72 -17.31
N VAL A 920 18.60 63.93 -16.28
CA VAL A 920 17.60 62.86 -16.27
C VAL A 920 16.28 63.27 -15.64
#